data_AF-A0A3R6C5A6-F1
#
_entry.id   AF-A0A3R6C5A6-F1
#
_cell.length_a   1.000
_cell.length_b   1.000
_cell.length_c   1.000
_cell.angle_alpha   90.00
_cell.angle_beta   90.00
_cell.angle_gamma   90.00
#
_symmetry.space_group_name_H-M   'P 1'
#
loop_
_entity.id
_entity.type
_entity.pdbx_description
1 polymer ?
#
loop_
_entity_poly.entity_id
_entity_poly.type
_entity_poly.pdbx_seq_one_letter_code
_entity_poly.pdbx_strand_id
1 'polypeptide(L)'
;MNKKFTTFLASAMLVSAFSVGTVAAYVGTPVAPQATMAAEETPDPNATITPKKGEAVLFQNGSEAKFLGITKGTTFGYITKETGTSQFTLENLNKATWTVSEKKTVLGQTVYSFVNKNTGLTFAVDPSLAAEAVMQEDGETVDAAKTAKKVEEAAVATLGGSATEWVVKDLDGSGKTLVSYVDGNKYVYLATRSSDGKMILVKGSSTSLTGTSVLSIGLNQGNIPQELELGAKDLNTLLQSAVENSFRLNMTPEVTSGKKNHLTATDLVAEDATEGYVLLQAKDQKKDDAQLYVVVDTTYYGGTETDGSLLTYTYDAYGPKNDDGSLKDTKSITGTVEGESVTYTTLKNGRLQGSYKYKFTYNAVDDKLYVQVKDAMHQVPRREDETDAAYAKRIKDSFDNAKWQSAENVVNDKYIYMASLASVNVLSLNTDETEKEKTGVVTQNVKITIGTSFTGLKPTTIPDGVYTVQFKAKAGNPKFAQNGTYALANLAGDFGWADQAKRQDFNHMPAAQWVVKKNGVSTTSAVTIKNREFNDWGADASAESVLPKTSTQFYAVEGSGDVFYFNGTMPDTLTFTKVADELVKDTKLGYKYVTANEAMVQTYTFNYLHGLSLDKYLYTPAGKDSIVRVDENDGKSNFRLILKVKDDKYGYENGLVRNAYYVSDGKGHYISYDSDAKKYMMKSEPTLFFLKENNCDNGKHYYALVKAVERTHAVGEGSFFTSDYLGKEVKEGKIDGKELAKVKDEENTLLYDKDGYRLIKDNSEIKKAYVYTLNEDESKVIFDEIELTSVAEQKHKSTDYATVKVSVDDNTLDLTEGKLNDKFDDGTDNEIRTSAFAVEVDNSPLYRRFDNAELEESETADSLFFVEKIRKEYLMDEWNKNLTDKKVDYAGIWNKEKADGKLAFIVDTAWVNRGAGNIKPQYLVSVARQDQAGTPGVPCTYAHNHFDNAGNPVEADKCSHATPASQGFNYGKYLVSFGDSALIKGKEYKTPYMDIDGGYTRVGFVKAIHAGDSLFILVNDFANMKPEELNVETIIKAYEKAKINETYIVNLRGDNHKNVTWSFRYVNPDKAAQAYEDGKEGENNEFMFESNIYSETADAAVTGNKGKATAGYKEVKAGSIAPQYAAWLKMQNGCLVLTRGDSEFSAAKTGSDGALIFNAYQKTDAEDMVTSIEGANAEGVSIVAGNGTVTVQGAAGKSIVITNILGKVVAETVLTSDNATIAVPAGIVAVAVDGEEAVKAIVK
;
A
#
# COMPACT_ATOMS: atom_id res chain seq x y z
N MET A 1 -23.57 -38.44 -13.61
CA MET A 1 -22.20 -39.01 -13.60
C MET A 1 -21.73 -39.15 -15.04
N ASN A 2 -20.71 -38.38 -15.45
CA ASN A 2 -19.95 -38.56 -16.69
C ASN A 2 -18.78 -37.56 -16.69
N LYS A 3 -17.54 -38.01 -16.97
CA LYS A 3 -16.44 -37.14 -17.38
C LYS A 3 -15.71 -37.72 -18.59
N LYS A 4 -15.41 -36.79 -19.50
CA LYS A 4 -14.97 -36.95 -20.89
C LYS A 4 -13.46 -36.70 -21.05
N PHE A 5 -12.95 -37.22 -22.17
CA PHE A 5 -11.71 -36.90 -22.89
C PHE A 5 -11.55 -35.40 -23.27
N THR A 6 -10.31 -34.90 -23.35
CA THR A 6 -9.70 -34.34 -24.60
C THR A 6 -8.20 -34.05 -24.51
N THR A 7 -7.53 -34.44 -25.60
CA THR A 7 -6.24 -34.14 -26.27
C THR A 7 -5.53 -32.80 -26.00
N PHE A 8 -4.18 -32.79 -25.96
CA PHE A 8 -3.35 -31.58 -26.14
C PHE A 8 -2.17 -31.85 -27.11
N LEU A 9 -1.93 -30.89 -28.02
CA LEU A 9 -1.00 -30.92 -29.14
C LEU A 9 0.41 -30.46 -28.72
N ALA A 10 1.44 -31.09 -29.28
CA ALA A 10 2.84 -30.81 -29.04
C ALA A 10 3.35 -29.57 -29.81
N SER A 11 4.24 -28.80 -29.18
CA SER A 11 5.15 -27.85 -29.83
C SER A 11 6.52 -27.99 -29.17
N ALA A 12 7.55 -28.17 -30.01
CA ALA A 12 8.86 -28.69 -29.65
C ALA A 12 9.71 -27.74 -28.78
N MET A 13 10.13 -28.21 -27.61
CA MET A 13 11.35 -27.77 -26.93
C MET A 13 12.41 -28.85 -27.15
N LEU A 14 13.41 -28.56 -27.99
CA LEU A 14 14.63 -29.36 -28.07
C LEU A 14 15.49 -29.06 -26.85
N VAL A 15 15.19 -29.75 -25.74
CA VAL A 15 16.14 -29.93 -24.63
C VAL A 15 16.85 -31.25 -24.92
N SER A 16 18.03 -31.18 -25.54
CA SER A 16 18.86 -32.35 -25.75
C SER A 16 19.64 -32.67 -24.47
N ALA A 17 19.17 -33.69 -23.76
CA ALA A 17 19.97 -34.46 -22.82
C ALA A 17 21.05 -35.25 -23.59
N PHE A 18 22.30 -35.20 -23.13
CA PHE A 18 23.40 -36.08 -23.57
C PHE A 18 24.29 -36.35 -22.35
N SER A 19 24.17 -37.53 -21.73
CA SER A 19 24.91 -38.78 -22.00
C SER A 19 26.27 -38.82 -21.31
N VAL A 20 26.33 -39.67 -20.28
CA VAL A 20 27.52 -40.06 -19.51
C VAL A 20 28.54 -40.73 -20.44
N GLY A 21 29.72 -40.14 -20.56
CA GLY A 21 30.85 -40.66 -21.35
C GLY A 21 31.99 -41.13 -20.44
N THR A 22 32.14 -42.45 -20.35
CA THR A 22 33.27 -43.30 -19.96
C THR A 22 34.58 -42.67 -19.46
N VAL A 23 34.98 -43.13 -18.26
CA VAL A 23 36.31 -43.03 -17.65
C VAL A 23 37.34 -43.79 -18.48
N ALA A 24 38.36 -43.09 -19.00
CA ALA A 24 39.62 -43.71 -19.43
C ALA A 24 40.67 -43.43 -18.35
N ALA A 25 41.14 -44.49 -17.71
CA ALA A 25 42.26 -44.45 -16.77
C ALA A 25 43.56 -44.17 -17.55
N TYR A 26 44.17 -43.00 -17.30
CA TYR A 26 45.54 -42.70 -17.72
C TYR A 26 46.43 -42.74 -16.48
N VAL A 27 47.13 -43.87 -16.29
CA VAL A 27 48.23 -43.97 -15.32
C VAL A 27 49.47 -43.43 -16.01
N GLY A 28 49.70 -42.13 -15.84
CA GLY A 28 50.95 -41.46 -16.16
C GLY A 28 51.18 -40.40 -15.10
N THR A 29 52.35 -40.41 -14.45
CA THR A 29 52.78 -39.36 -13.53
C THR A 29 52.58 -37.98 -14.17
N PRO A 30 51.85 -37.05 -13.53
CA PRO A 30 51.60 -35.75 -14.11
C PRO A 30 52.91 -34.96 -14.16
N VAL A 31 53.40 -34.69 -15.36
CA VAL A 31 54.40 -33.64 -15.57
C VAL A 31 53.68 -32.32 -15.34
N ALA A 32 54.12 -31.54 -14.35
CA ALA A 32 53.54 -30.24 -14.06
C ALA A 32 53.64 -29.33 -15.29
N PRO A 33 52.58 -28.58 -15.66
CA PRO A 33 52.64 -27.64 -16.77
C PRO A 33 53.60 -26.50 -16.42
N GLN A 34 54.74 -26.44 -17.10
CA GLN A 34 55.69 -25.33 -16.97
C GLN A 34 55.11 -24.10 -17.67
N ALA A 35 55.11 -22.95 -16.99
CA ALA A 35 54.76 -21.68 -17.59
C ALA A 35 56.00 -21.11 -18.29
N THR A 36 55.93 -20.91 -19.61
CA THR A 36 56.99 -20.30 -20.41
C THR A 36 56.59 -18.88 -20.81
N MET A 37 57.43 -17.89 -20.55
CA MET A 37 57.47 -16.65 -21.33
C MET A 37 58.49 -16.83 -22.46
N ALA A 38 58.13 -17.63 -23.46
CA ALA A 38 58.85 -17.61 -24.73
C ALA A 38 58.20 -16.56 -25.63
N ALA A 39 58.98 -15.89 -26.46
CA ALA A 39 58.46 -15.03 -27.53
C ALA A 39 57.74 -15.92 -28.56
N GLU A 40 56.46 -16.23 -28.32
CA GLU A 40 55.56 -16.65 -29.39
C GLU A 40 55.39 -15.47 -30.36
N GLU A 41 55.23 -15.75 -31.66
CA GLU A 41 54.99 -14.72 -32.67
C GLU A 41 53.91 -13.76 -32.17
N THR A 42 54.26 -12.48 -32.01
CA THR A 42 53.31 -11.46 -31.57
C THR A 42 52.18 -11.39 -32.60
N PRO A 43 50.92 -11.69 -32.22
CA PRO A 43 49.80 -11.65 -33.15
C PRO A 43 49.68 -10.23 -33.72
N ASP A 44 49.42 -10.11 -35.01
CA ASP A 44 49.27 -8.80 -35.67
C ASP A 44 48.22 -7.96 -34.92
N PRO A 45 48.59 -6.76 -34.40
CA PRO A 45 47.69 -5.91 -33.63
C PRO A 45 46.49 -5.40 -34.43
N ASN A 46 46.44 -5.57 -35.75
CA ASN A 46 45.30 -5.17 -36.58
C ASN A 46 44.55 -6.36 -37.21
N ALA A 47 44.97 -7.60 -36.95
CA ALA A 47 44.31 -8.77 -37.51
C ALA A 47 43.06 -9.17 -36.71
N THR A 48 41.97 -9.46 -37.43
CA THR A 48 40.81 -10.16 -36.87
C THR A 48 41.08 -11.66 -36.87
N ILE A 49 40.88 -12.31 -35.72
CA ILE A 49 41.18 -13.73 -35.51
C ILE A 49 39.92 -14.58 -35.32
N THR A 50 40.10 -15.91 -35.30
CA THR A 50 39.06 -16.90 -34.95
C THR A 50 39.43 -17.54 -33.60
N PRO A 51 39.05 -16.93 -32.46
CA PRO A 51 39.51 -17.37 -31.14
C PRO A 51 38.93 -18.73 -30.74
N LYS A 52 39.56 -19.42 -29.78
CA LYS A 52 39.06 -20.66 -29.16
C LYS A 52 38.29 -20.36 -27.87
N LYS A 53 37.52 -21.35 -27.40
CA LYS A 53 36.86 -21.28 -26.08
C LYS A 53 37.92 -21.10 -24.99
N GLY A 54 37.68 -20.17 -24.08
CA GLY A 54 38.57 -19.82 -22.97
C GLY A 54 39.59 -18.72 -23.29
N GLU A 55 39.75 -18.33 -24.55
CA GLU A 55 40.70 -17.28 -24.92
C GLU A 55 40.13 -15.88 -24.67
N ALA A 56 41.00 -14.95 -24.26
CA ALA A 56 40.71 -13.54 -24.17
C ALA A 56 40.76 -12.88 -25.55
N VAL A 57 39.85 -11.95 -25.82
CA VAL A 57 39.76 -11.14 -27.04
C VAL A 57 39.35 -9.70 -26.73
N LEU A 58 39.77 -8.78 -27.59
CA LEU A 58 39.29 -7.41 -27.64
C LEU A 58 38.37 -7.24 -28.85
N PHE A 59 37.32 -6.44 -28.70
CA PHE A 59 36.43 -6.07 -29.80
C PHE A 59 36.93 -4.77 -30.43
N GLN A 60 37.79 -4.87 -31.43
CA GLN A 60 38.38 -3.71 -32.10
C GLN A 60 37.40 -3.13 -33.12
N ASN A 61 37.17 -1.81 -33.07
CA ASN A 61 36.36 -1.13 -34.07
C ASN A 61 37.22 -0.56 -35.21
N GLY A 62 37.07 -1.11 -36.41
CA GLY A 62 37.88 -0.75 -37.58
C GLY A 62 39.37 -1.00 -37.35
N SER A 63 40.23 -0.18 -37.96
CA SER A 63 41.69 -0.22 -37.79
C SER A 63 42.20 0.74 -36.71
N GLU A 64 41.30 1.43 -36.00
CA GLU A 64 41.68 2.36 -34.94
C GLU A 64 41.96 1.62 -33.62
N ALA A 65 42.78 2.20 -32.74
CA ALA A 65 43.04 1.67 -31.39
C ALA A 65 41.87 1.95 -30.42
N LYS A 66 40.64 1.65 -30.85
CA LYS A 66 39.39 1.79 -30.09
C LYS A 66 38.77 0.41 -29.87
N PHE A 67 38.59 0.04 -28.61
CA PHE A 67 38.12 -1.29 -28.24
C PHE A 67 36.77 -1.19 -27.54
N LEU A 68 35.77 -1.88 -28.04
CA LEU A 68 34.43 -1.94 -27.45
C LEU A 68 34.48 -2.72 -26.14
N GLY A 69 34.10 -2.06 -25.06
CA GLY A 69 34.05 -2.62 -23.72
C GLY A 69 32.94 -2.00 -22.89
N ILE A 70 33.06 -2.13 -21.58
CA ILE A 70 32.08 -1.59 -20.62
C ILE A 70 32.71 -0.44 -19.84
N THR A 71 32.24 0.77 -20.08
CA THR A 71 32.83 2.00 -19.50
C THR A 71 32.33 2.26 -18.09
N LYS A 72 31.03 2.09 -17.85
CA LYS A 72 30.36 2.31 -16.56
C LYS A 72 29.17 1.36 -16.43
N GLY A 73 29.16 0.58 -15.35
CA GLY A 73 28.09 -0.37 -15.03
C GLY A 73 27.90 -1.41 -16.11
N THR A 74 26.82 -1.28 -16.90
CA THR A 74 26.49 -2.13 -18.04
C THR A 74 26.58 -1.40 -19.39
N THR A 75 27.01 -0.14 -19.40
CA THR A 75 26.97 0.71 -20.61
C THR A 75 28.14 0.39 -21.55
N PHE A 76 27.83 0.19 -22.83
CA PHE A 76 28.85 0.02 -23.86
C PHE A 76 29.59 1.33 -24.14
N GLY A 77 30.87 1.22 -24.43
CA GLY A 77 31.65 2.36 -24.93
C GLY A 77 33.01 1.94 -25.44
N TYR A 78 33.73 2.89 -26.03
CA TYR A 78 35.09 2.67 -26.48
C TYR A 78 36.08 2.88 -25.32
N ILE A 79 36.99 1.93 -25.19
CA ILE A 79 38.14 1.97 -24.31
C ILE A 79 39.38 2.12 -25.20
N THR A 80 40.29 2.99 -24.79
CA THR A 80 41.57 3.22 -25.48
C THR A 80 42.73 2.86 -24.55
N LYS A 81 43.91 2.68 -25.14
CA LYS A 81 45.19 2.65 -24.42
C LYS A 81 45.45 4.02 -23.76
N GLU A 82 46.40 4.09 -22.83
CA GLU A 82 46.74 5.38 -22.22
C GLU A 82 47.39 6.34 -23.22
N THR A 83 47.10 7.62 -23.05
CA THR A 83 47.61 8.68 -23.90
C THR A 83 49.14 8.74 -23.79
N GLY A 84 49.84 8.49 -24.90
CA GLY A 84 51.30 8.53 -24.94
C GLY A 84 51.99 7.19 -24.62
N THR A 85 51.23 6.12 -24.35
CA THR A 85 51.79 4.77 -24.13
C THR A 85 51.28 3.77 -25.18
N SER A 86 52.01 2.68 -25.38
CA SER A 86 51.62 1.58 -26.30
C SER A 86 50.80 0.47 -25.61
N GLN A 87 50.52 0.62 -24.31
CA GLN A 87 49.96 -0.42 -23.43
C GLN A 87 48.67 0.05 -22.73
N PHE A 88 47.89 -0.92 -22.24
CA PHE A 88 46.73 -0.65 -21.39
C PHE A 88 47.15 -0.56 -19.91
N THR A 89 46.45 0.25 -19.12
CA THR A 89 46.34 0.00 -17.68
C THR A 89 45.47 -1.25 -17.45
N LEU A 90 45.67 -1.95 -16.34
CA LEU A 90 44.86 -3.13 -16.01
C LEU A 90 43.36 -2.80 -15.95
N GLU A 91 43.02 -1.61 -15.44
CA GLU A 91 41.64 -1.12 -15.38
C GLU A 91 40.98 -1.04 -16.76
N ASN A 92 41.62 -0.35 -17.71
CA ASN A 92 41.11 -0.22 -19.07
C ASN A 92 41.13 -1.56 -19.81
N LEU A 93 42.17 -2.37 -19.59
CA LEU A 93 42.24 -3.71 -20.18
C LEU A 93 41.07 -4.58 -19.74
N ASN A 94 40.77 -4.64 -18.44
CA ASN A 94 39.66 -5.44 -17.93
C ASN A 94 38.32 -4.98 -18.50
N LYS A 95 38.09 -3.66 -18.62
CA LYS A 95 36.87 -3.09 -19.22
C LYS A 95 36.70 -3.49 -20.69
N ALA A 96 37.80 -3.56 -21.44
CA ALA A 96 37.82 -3.88 -22.87
C ALA A 96 37.87 -5.38 -23.20
N THR A 97 38.35 -6.21 -22.26
CA THR A 97 38.61 -7.63 -22.52
C THR A 97 37.35 -8.48 -22.37
N TRP A 98 37.11 -9.33 -23.36
CA TRP A 98 36.06 -10.32 -23.39
C TRP A 98 36.66 -11.72 -23.45
N THR A 99 36.19 -12.65 -22.63
CA THR A 99 36.58 -14.07 -22.69
C THR A 99 35.58 -14.83 -23.51
N VAL A 100 36.03 -15.66 -24.46
CA VAL A 100 35.15 -16.54 -25.23
C VAL A 100 34.63 -17.66 -24.33
N SER A 101 33.36 -17.58 -23.91
CA SER A 101 32.76 -18.55 -22.99
C SER A 101 32.28 -19.81 -23.70
N GLU A 102 31.78 -19.68 -24.93
CA GLU A 102 31.34 -20.80 -25.77
C GLU A 102 31.71 -20.52 -27.22
N LYS A 103 32.09 -21.59 -27.94
CA LYS A 103 32.31 -21.59 -29.38
C LYS A 103 31.72 -22.87 -29.94
N LYS A 104 30.79 -22.74 -30.88
CA LYS A 104 30.15 -23.88 -31.56
C LYS A 104 29.96 -23.60 -33.04
N THR A 105 29.75 -24.66 -33.80
CA THR A 105 29.37 -24.56 -35.21
C THR A 105 27.91 -24.97 -35.35
N VAL A 106 27.07 -24.03 -35.77
CA VAL A 106 25.64 -24.26 -36.01
C VAL A 106 25.36 -23.93 -37.47
N LEU A 107 24.80 -24.88 -38.22
CA LEU A 107 24.47 -24.70 -39.64
C LEU A 107 25.64 -24.16 -40.51
N GLY A 108 26.87 -24.56 -40.20
CA GLY A 108 28.07 -24.13 -40.92
C GLY A 108 28.61 -22.74 -40.54
N GLN A 109 28.00 -22.05 -39.58
CA GLN A 109 28.50 -20.77 -39.05
C GLN A 109 29.10 -20.96 -37.66
N THR A 110 30.18 -20.23 -37.38
CA THR A 110 30.80 -20.21 -36.04
C THR A 110 30.05 -19.20 -35.16
N VAL A 111 29.49 -19.70 -34.07
CA VAL A 111 28.73 -18.94 -33.07
C VAL A 111 29.57 -18.81 -31.81
N TYR A 112 29.63 -17.60 -31.26
CA TYR A 112 30.38 -17.25 -30.07
C TYR A 112 29.46 -16.74 -28.95
N SER A 113 29.85 -17.02 -27.72
CA SER A 113 29.40 -16.28 -26.55
C SER A 113 30.61 -15.70 -25.83
N PHE A 114 30.43 -14.53 -25.23
CA PHE A 114 31.52 -13.76 -24.63
C PHE A 114 31.16 -13.34 -23.22
N VAL A 115 32.14 -13.22 -22.33
CA VAL A 115 31.98 -12.69 -20.97
C VAL A 115 32.96 -11.55 -20.76
N ASN A 116 32.48 -10.38 -20.34
CA ASN A 116 33.35 -9.25 -20.05
C ASN A 116 34.17 -9.52 -18.79
N LYS A 117 35.48 -9.25 -18.85
CA LYS A 117 36.40 -9.54 -17.76
C LYS A 117 36.19 -8.64 -16.55
N ASN A 118 35.86 -7.35 -16.75
CA ASN A 118 35.64 -6.41 -15.65
C ASN A 118 34.34 -6.68 -14.88
N THR A 119 33.26 -7.04 -15.58
CA THR A 119 31.92 -7.17 -14.97
C THR A 119 31.49 -8.61 -14.70
N GLY A 120 32.15 -9.61 -15.31
CA GLY A 120 31.73 -11.01 -15.27
C GLY A 120 30.44 -11.31 -16.05
N LEU A 121 29.90 -10.33 -16.78
CA LEU A 121 28.64 -10.44 -17.49
C LEU A 121 28.80 -10.97 -18.91
N THR A 122 27.87 -11.80 -19.35
CA THR A 122 27.79 -12.26 -20.75
C THR A 122 27.50 -11.09 -21.67
N PHE A 123 28.11 -11.05 -22.86
CA PHE A 123 27.71 -10.14 -23.93
C PHE A 123 26.29 -10.51 -24.38
N ALA A 124 25.32 -9.88 -23.72
CA ALA A 124 23.90 -10.10 -23.93
C ALA A 124 23.25 -8.75 -24.25
N VAL A 125 22.35 -8.72 -25.23
CA VAL A 125 21.54 -7.54 -25.57
C VAL A 125 20.06 -7.90 -25.62
N ASP A 126 19.17 -6.93 -25.37
CA ASP A 126 17.72 -7.13 -25.46
C ASP A 126 17.23 -6.70 -26.86
N PRO A 127 16.86 -7.65 -27.75
CA PRO A 127 16.42 -7.31 -29.09
C PRO A 127 15.13 -6.48 -29.12
N SER A 128 14.33 -6.44 -28.04
CA SER A 128 13.11 -5.62 -28.01
C SER A 128 13.38 -4.13 -27.87
N LEU A 129 14.59 -3.75 -27.42
CA LEU A 129 15.02 -2.35 -27.31
C LEU A 129 15.65 -1.82 -28.61
N ALA A 130 15.79 -2.68 -29.62
CA ALA A 130 16.43 -2.32 -30.88
C ALA A 130 15.53 -1.43 -31.74
N ALA A 131 16.11 -0.36 -32.30
CA ALA A 131 15.46 0.43 -33.33
C ALA A 131 15.30 -0.42 -34.61
N GLU A 132 14.14 -0.32 -35.24
CA GLU A 132 13.81 -1.02 -36.49
C GLU A 132 13.18 -0.03 -37.48
N ALA A 133 13.39 -0.26 -38.78
CA ALA A 133 12.82 0.54 -39.85
C ALA A 133 11.30 0.63 -39.73
N VAL A 134 10.76 1.83 -39.89
CA VAL A 134 9.32 2.04 -39.99
C VAL A 134 8.96 1.99 -41.47
N MET A 135 8.14 1.02 -41.86
CA MET A 135 7.61 0.95 -43.22
C MET A 135 6.50 1.98 -43.42
N GLN A 136 6.36 2.50 -44.63
CA GLN A 136 5.17 3.22 -45.05
C GLN A 136 3.96 2.29 -45.06
N GLU A 137 2.76 2.85 -45.25
CA GLU A 137 1.52 2.07 -45.33
C GLU A 137 1.52 1.04 -46.49
N ASP A 138 2.38 1.23 -47.49
CA ASP A 138 2.59 0.31 -48.61
C ASP A 138 3.30 -1.01 -48.20
N GLY A 139 3.94 -1.05 -47.03
CA GLY A 139 4.69 -2.21 -46.54
C GLY A 139 5.98 -2.54 -47.31
N GLU A 140 6.32 -1.77 -48.33
CA GLU A 140 7.48 -2.02 -49.23
C GLU A 140 8.57 -0.96 -49.08
N THR A 141 8.22 0.28 -48.76
CA THR A 141 9.17 1.40 -48.64
C THR A 141 9.34 1.86 -47.20
N VAL A 142 10.53 2.37 -46.86
CA VAL A 142 10.83 2.87 -45.50
C VAL A 142 10.38 4.34 -45.38
N ASP A 143 9.70 4.67 -44.29
CA ASP A 143 9.44 6.03 -43.85
C ASP A 143 10.70 6.57 -43.13
N ALA A 144 11.52 7.32 -43.86
CA ALA A 144 12.79 7.83 -43.34
C ALA A 144 12.60 8.78 -42.14
N ALA A 145 11.53 9.58 -42.11
CA ALA A 145 11.28 10.54 -41.03
C ALA A 145 10.84 9.85 -39.74
N LYS A 146 9.90 8.90 -39.81
CA LYS A 146 9.50 8.10 -38.65
C LYS A 146 10.63 7.19 -38.15
N THR A 147 11.43 6.65 -39.07
CA THR A 147 12.61 5.85 -38.72
C THR A 147 13.67 6.68 -37.99
N ALA A 148 13.99 7.88 -38.48
CA ALA A 148 14.91 8.79 -37.81
C ALA A 148 14.42 9.16 -36.41
N LYS A 149 13.12 9.44 -36.24
CA LYS A 149 12.51 9.68 -34.92
C LYS A 149 12.64 8.49 -33.98
N LYS A 150 12.36 7.25 -34.46
CA LYS A 150 12.58 6.02 -33.67
C LYS A 150 14.04 5.87 -33.22
N VAL A 151 15.00 6.21 -34.07
CA VAL A 151 16.44 6.16 -33.73
C VAL A 151 16.80 7.21 -32.68
N GLU A 152 16.25 8.43 -32.79
CA GLU A 152 16.43 9.48 -31.81
C GLU A 152 15.86 9.10 -30.42
N GLU A 153 14.72 8.42 -30.41
CA GLU A 153 14.06 7.91 -29.19
C GLU A 153 14.67 6.59 -28.66
N ALA A 154 15.55 5.94 -29.43
CA ALA A 154 16.12 4.64 -29.05
C ALA A 154 16.95 4.73 -27.75
N ALA A 155 16.82 3.72 -26.90
CA ALA A 155 17.58 3.62 -25.67
C ALA A 155 19.07 3.34 -25.95
N VAL A 156 19.94 3.89 -25.10
CA VAL A 156 21.37 3.57 -25.11
C VAL A 156 21.55 2.08 -24.81
N ALA A 157 22.36 1.41 -25.62
CA ALA A 157 22.63 -0.01 -25.46
C ALA A 157 23.38 -0.28 -24.15
N THR A 158 22.91 -1.29 -23.42
CA THR A 158 23.53 -1.79 -22.19
C THR A 158 23.58 -3.31 -22.22
N LEU A 159 24.44 -3.91 -21.40
CA LEU A 159 24.44 -5.35 -21.18
C LEU A 159 23.16 -5.80 -20.49
N GLY A 160 22.58 -6.88 -21.03
CA GLY A 160 21.33 -7.48 -20.57
C GLY A 160 20.45 -7.93 -21.72
N GLY A 161 19.56 -8.89 -21.49
CA GLY A 161 18.62 -9.38 -22.50
C GLY A 161 18.83 -10.84 -22.92
N SER A 162 18.21 -11.22 -24.04
CA SER A 162 18.10 -12.62 -24.49
C SER A 162 19.07 -13.01 -25.60
N ALA A 163 19.62 -12.06 -26.35
CA ALA A 163 20.56 -12.33 -27.43
C ALA A 163 21.98 -12.48 -26.87
N THR A 164 22.43 -13.72 -26.68
CA THR A 164 23.73 -14.09 -26.06
C THR A 164 24.69 -14.79 -27.02
N GLU A 165 24.20 -15.14 -28.20
CA GLU A 165 24.91 -15.88 -29.24
C GLU A 165 25.20 -14.99 -30.44
N TRP A 166 26.47 -14.88 -30.80
CA TRP A 166 26.96 -13.89 -31.75
C TRP A 166 27.70 -14.55 -32.91
N VAL A 167 27.47 -14.02 -34.11
CA VAL A 167 28.14 -14.42 -35.34
C VAL A 167 28.85 -13.23 -35.94
N VAL A 168 30.04 -13.46 -36.48
CA VAL A 168 30.78 -12.44 -37.24
C VAL A 168 30.25 -12.40 -38.67
N LYS A 169 29.66 -11.28 -39.10
CA LYS A 169 29.02 -11.12 -40.40
C LYS A 169 29.27 -9.74 -41.01
N ASP A 170 29.38 -9.68 -42.33
CA ASP A 170 29.37 -8.42 -43.09
C ASP A 170 27.91 -8.11 -43.47
N LEU A 171 27.42 -6.92 -43.09
CA LEU A 171 26.02 -6.53 -43.28
C LEU A 171 25.83 -5.65 -44.52
N ASP A 172 26.67 -4.62 -44.71
CA ASP A 172 26.50 -3.58 -45.72
C ASP A 172 27.81 -3.21 -46.45
N GLY A 173 28.85 -4.05 -46.35
CA GLY A 173 30.17 -3.79 -46.93
C GLY A 173 31.03 -2.79 -46.15
N SER A 174 30.56 -2.32 -44.98
CA SER A 174 31.34 -1.46 -44.07
C SER A 174 32.38 -2.22 -43.25
N GLY A 175 32.37 -3.56 -43.30
CA GLY A 175 33.26 -4.43 -42.53
C GLY A 175 32.48 -5.53 -41.79
N LYS A 176 33.21 -6.48 -41.21
CA LYS A 176 32.60 -7.53 -40.38
C LYS A 176 32.20 -6.97 -39.02
N THR A 177 31.03 -7.36 -38.52
CA THR A 177 30.50 -7.01 -37.20
C THR A 177 29.92 -8.23 -36.48
N LEU A 178 29.57 -8.06 -35.20
CA LEU A 178 28.89 -9.08 -34.40
C LEU A 178 27.38 -8.90 -34.51
N VAL A 179 26.69 -9.96 -34.94
CA VAL A 179 25.22 -10.03 -35.06
C VAL A 179 24.66 -11.18 -34.25
N SER A 180 23.46 -11.01 -33.68
CA SER A 180 22.69 -12.10 -33.08
C SER A 180 21.36 -12.28 -33.82
N TYR A 181 20.94 -13.53 -34.05
CA TYR A 181 19.71 -13.84 -34.78
C TYR A 181 18.48 -13.63 -33.90
N VAL A 182 17.50 -12.86 -34.39
CA VAL A 182 16.24 -12.59 -33.66
C VAL A 182 15.09 -13.44 -34.19
N ASP A 183 14.96 -13.47 -35.51
CA ASP A 183 14.16 -14.43 -36.29
C ASP A 183 15.04 -14.81 -37.50
N GLY A 184 14.86 -15.97 -38.11
CA GLY A 184 15.85 -16.57 -39.04
C GLY A 184 16.40 -15.67 -40.18
N ASN A 185 15.77 -14.51 -40.45
CA ASN A 185 16.21 -13.52 -41.44
C ASN A 185 16.58 -12.14 -40.86
N LYS A 186 16.27 -11.84 -39.58
CA LYS A 186 16.62 -10.56 -38.92
C LYS A 186 17.68 -10.73 -37.84
N TYR A 187 18.55 -9.74 -37.78
CA TYR A 187 19.67 -9.64 -36.87
C TYR A 187 19.46 -8.48 -35.91
N VAL A 188 20.00 -8.60 -34.70
CA VAL A 188 20.28 -7.47 -33.81
C VAL A 188 21.79 -7.23 -33.77
N TYR A 189 22.19 -5.96 -33.81
CA TYR A 189 23.59 -5.54 -33.74
C TYR A 189 23.72 -4.15 -33.10
N LEU A 190 24.94 -3.79 -32.71
CA LEU A 190 25.24 -2.46 -32.17
C LEU A 190 25.53 -1.48 -33.30
N ALA A 191 25.01 -0.25 -33.16
CA ALA A 191 25.32 0.88 -34.04
C ALA A 191 25.56 2.15 -33.21
N THR A 192 26.29 3.13 -33.75
CA THR A 192 26.36 4.48 -33.19
C THR A 192 25.24 5.35 -33.77
N ARG A 193 24.55 6.08 -32.90
CA ARG A 193 23.54 7.07 -33.29
C ARG A 193 24.22 8.35 -33.76
N SER A 194 23.86 8.86 -34.93
CA SER A 194 24.54 9.99 -35.56
C SER A 194 24.32 11.33 -34.84
N SER A 195 23.25 11.49 -34.06
CA SER A 195 22.92 12.76 -33.38
C SER A 195 23.78 13.05 -32.15
N ASP A 196 24.12 12.02 -31.36
CA ASP A 196 24.84 12.16 -30.10
C ASP A 196 26.03 11.20 -29.91
N GLY A 197 26.28 10.34 -30.90
CA GLY A 197 27.39 9.36 -30.88
C GLY A 197 27.17 8.19 -29.92
N LYS A 198 26.02 8.08 -29.26
CA LYS A 198 25.76 6.99 -28.31
C LYS A 198 25.53 5.67 -29.03
N MET A 199 25.92 4.57 -28.37
CA MET A 199 25.69 3.22 -28.89
C MET A 199 24.24 2.80 -28.64
N ILE A 200 23.57 2.28 -29.66
CA ILE A 200 22.19 1.79 -29.62
C ILE A 200 22.11 0.41 -30.27
N LEU A 201 21.00 -0.29 -30.03
CA LEU A 201 20.70 -1.55 -30.72
C LEU A 201 19.89 -1.26 -31.98
N VAL A 202 20.22 -1.96 -33.06
CA VAL A 202 19.49 -1.91 -34.33
C VAL A 202 19.08 -3.32 -34.73
N LYS A 203 17.85 -3.46 -35.23
CA LYS A 203 17.28 -4.70 -35.74
C LYS A 203 16.96 -4.57 -37.24
N GLY A 204 17.44 -5.50 -38.06
CA GLY A 204 17.25 -5.48 -39.51
C GLY A 204 17.85 -6.68 -40.25
N SER A 205 17.75 -6.72 -41.58
CA SER A 205 18.17 -7.86 -42.41
C SER A 205 19.46 -7.65 -43.22
N SER A 206 19.81 -6.43 -43.65
CA SER A 206 21.02 -6.20 -44.46
C SER A 206 21.44 -4.73 -44.70
N THR A 207 20.82 -3.73 -44.06
CA THR A 207 21.13 -2.31 -44.31
C THR A 207 21.19 -1.48 -43.02
N SER A 208 22.12 -0.53 -42.95
CA SER A 208 22.17 0.48 -41.89
C SER A 208 20.91 1.36 -41.87
N LEU A 209 20.37 1.64 -40.69
CA LEU A 209 19.22 2.55 -40.54
C LEU A 209 19.67 4.00 -40.73
N THR A 210 18.84 4.82 -41.36
CA THR A 210 19.07 6.27 -41.48
C THR A 210 19.33 6.88 -40.09
N GLY A 211 20.40 7.66 -39.95
CA GLY A 211 20.80 8.27 -38.68
C GLY A 211 21.61 7.35 -37.75
N THR A 212 22.10 6.21 -38.26
CA THR A 212 22.99 5.30 -37.53
C THR A 212 24.23 4.93 -38.34
N SER A 213 25.28 4.45 -37.68
CA SER A 213 26.46 3.85 -38.31
C SER A 213 26.80 2.52 -37.65
N VAL A 214 26.94 1.45 -38.46
CA VAL A 214 27.26 0.11 -37.95
C VAL A 214 28.67 0.11 -37.38
N LEU A 215 28.86 -0.56 -36.24
CA LEU A 215 30.17 -0.79 -35.66
C LEU A 215 30.89 -1.92 -36.41
N SER A 216 32.07 -1.69 -36.98
CA SER A 216 32.88 -2.72 -37.64
C SER A 216 33.74 -3.45 -36.59
N ILE A 217 33.21 -4.51 -35.99
CA ILE A 217 33.84 -5.21 -34.86
C ILE A 217 34.68 -6.41 -35.33
N GLY A 218 36.00 -6.29 -35.19
CA GLY A 218 36.96 -7.39 -35.30
C GLY A 218 37.36 -7.98 -33.94
N LEU A 219 37.52 -9.30 -33.86
CA LEU A 219 38.06 -9.98 -32.68
C LEU A 219 39.60 -9.94 -32.72
N ASN A 220 40.24 -9.30 -31.75
CA ASN A 220 41.70 -9.07 -31.74
C ASN A 220 42.37 -9.61 -30.46
N GLN A 221 43.55 -10.23 -30.62
CA GLN A 221 44.43 -10.64 -29.51
C GLN A 221 45.76 -9.88 -29.47
N GLY A 222 46.24 -9.35 -30.61
CA GLY A 222 47.55 -8.71 -30.72
C GLY A 222 47.73 -7.45 -29.86
N ASN A 223 46.64 -6.81 -29.42
CA ASN A 223 46.70 -5.67 -28.49
C ASN A 223 46.60 -6.05 -27.01
N ILE A 224 46.41 -7.33 -26.66
CA ILE A 224 46.38 -7.78 -25.26
C ILE A 224 47.82 -7.89 -24.77
N PRO A 225 48.21 -7.20 -23.67
CA PRO A 225 49.59 -7.23 -23.20
C PRO A 225 49.96 -8.61 -22.63
N GLN A 226 51.11 -9.12 -23.07
CA GLN A 226 51.73 -10.33 -22.50
C GLN A 226 52.58 -10.02 -21.26
N GLU A 227 52.99 -8.76 -21.09
CA GLU A 227 53.71 -8.26 -19.93
C GLU A 227 53.07 -6.95 -19.47
N LEU A 228 52.42 -7.00 -18.31
CA LEU A 228 51.87 -5.84 -17.63
C LEU A 228 52.34 -5.83 -16.17
N GLU A 229 53.20 -4.89 -15.81
CA GLU A 229 53.64 -4.72 -14.42
C GLU A 229 52.47 -4.22 -13.55
N LEU A 230 52.30 -4.82 -12.38
CA LEU A 230 51.20 -4.52 -11.46
C LEU A 230 51.70 -3.84 -10.19
N GLY A 231 51.13 -2.67 -9.88
CA GLY A 231 51.35 -1.98 -8.63
C GLY A 231 50.39 -2.41 -7.51
N ALA A 232 50.53 -1.81 -6.33
CA ALA A 232 49.67 -2.15 -5.19
C ALA A 232 48.18 -1.90 -5.46
N LYS A 233 47.85 -0.81 -6.19
CA LYS A 233 46.48 -0.51 -6.62
C LYS A 233 45.89 -1.66 -7.45
N ASP A 234 46.63 -2.12 -8.45
CA ASP A 234 46.18 -3.18 -9.37
C ASP A 234 45.90 -4.48 -8.61
N LEU A 235 46.83 -4.86 -7.72
CA LEU A 235 46.73 -6.06 -6.89
C LEU A 235 45.55 -5.99 -5.92
N ASN A 236 45.41 -4.89 -5.19
CA ASN A 236 44.39 -4.77 -4.13
C ASN A 236 42.97 -4.54 -4.64
N THR A 237 42.79 -3.97 -5.83
CA THR A 237 41.48 -3.47 -6.27
C THR A 237 41.02 -3.98 -7.63
N LEU A 238 41.91 -4.28 -8.57
CA LEU A 238 41.55 -4.51 -9.98
C LEU A 238 41.62 -5.98 -10.41
N LEU A 239 42.12 -6.87 -9.55
CA LEU A 239 42.21 -8.32 -9.78
C LEU A 239 41.15 -9.14 -9.02
N GLN A 240 40.27 -8.47 -8.25
CA GLN A 240 38.98 -8.97 -7.75
C GLN A 240 38.98 -10.40 -7.15
N SER A 241 39.70 -10.64 -6.04
CA SER A 241 39.79 -11.98 -5.40
C SER A 241 39.34 -12.12 -3.94
N ALA A 242 39.02 -11.04 -3.23
CA ALA A 242 38.42 -11.09 -1.89
C ALA A 242 37.91 -9.69 -1.46
N VAL A 243 37.49 -9.58 -0.19
CA VAL A 243 36.96 -8.37 0.50
C VAL A 243 37.78 -7.10 0.20
N GLU A 244 37.11 -5.95 0.23
CA GLU A 244 37.61 -4.61 -0.12
C GLU A 244 39.08 -4.36 0.29
N ASN A 245 39.90 -4.00 -0.70
CA ASN A 245 41.32 -3.63 -0.58
C ASN A 245 42.30 -4.76 -0.16
N SER A 246 42.03 -6.01 -0.54
CA SER A 246 42.92 -7.16 -0.35
C SER A 246 42.77 -8.18 -1.50
N PHE A 247 43.75 -9.07 -1.67
CA PHE A 247 43.75 -10.07 -2.74
C PHE A 247 44.22 -11.45 -2.29
N ARG A 248 43.86 -12.49 -3.06
CA ARG A 248 44.25 -13.89 -2.85
C ARG A 248 44.94 -14.46 -4.08
N LEU A 249 45.98 -15.26 -3.83
CA LEU A 249 46.67 -16.03 -4.85
C LEU A 249 46.21 -17.49 -4.81
N ASN A 250 46.00 -18.08 -5.99
CA ASN A 250 45.86 -19.51 -6.21
C ASN A 250 47.10 -20.01 -6.93
N MET A 251 47.58 -21.20 -6.56
CA MET A 251 48.80 -21.77 -7.12
C MET A 251 48.54 -23.18 -7.62
N THR A 252 49.09 -23.54 -8.78
CA THR A 252 49.01 -24.90 -9.33
C THR A 252 50.37 -25.31 -9.91
N PRO A 253 51.01 -26.39 -9.42
CA PRO A 253 50.57 -27.25 -8.31
C PRO A 253 50.56 -26.53 -6.94
N GLU A 254 49.77 -27.03 -6.00
CA GLU A 254 49.78 -26.56 -4.60
C GLU A 254 50.92 -27.22 -3.81
N VAL A 255 51.27 -26.63 -2.66
CA VAL A 255 52.17 -27.27 -1.69
C VAL A 255 51.53 -28.55 -1.14
N THR A 256 52.32 -29.57 -0.85
CA THR A 256 51.80 -30.82 -0.29
C THR A 256 51.12 -30.57 1.07
N SER A 257 49.99 -31.24 1.30
CA SER A 257 49.22 -31.14 2.54
C SER A 257 50.10 -31.23 3.79
N GLY A 258 49.94 -30.27 4.71
CA GLY A 258 50.77 -30.13 5.92
C GLY A 258 51.99 -29.19 5.78
N LYS A 259 52.30 -28.70 4.58
CA LYS A 259 53.26 -27.60 4.37
C LYS A 259 52.54 -26.25 4.30
N LYS A 260 53.20 -25.17 4.74
CA LYS A 260 52.64 -23.82 4.72
C LYS A 260 53.05 -23.10 3.44
N ASN A 261 52.07 -22.51 2.75
CA ASN A 261 52.30 -21.53 1.70
C ASN A 261 51.93 -20.15 2.24
N HIS A 262 52.95 -19.35 2.60
CA HIS A 262 52.74 -18.02 3.19
C HIS A 262 52.23 -16.97 2.19
N LEU A 263 52.21 -17.28 0.89
CA LEU A 263 51.60 -16.43 -0.14
C LEU A 263 50.10 -16.73 -0.34
N THR A 264 49.58 -17.84 0.19
CA THR A 264 48.16 -18.24 0.03
C THR A 264 47.47 -18.55 1.36
N ALA A 265 48.16 -18.48 2.50
CA ALA A 265 47.63 -18.87 3.82
C ALA A 265 46.71 -17.83 4.46
N THR A 266 46.74 -16.56 4.01
CA THR A 266 45.80 -15.50 4.38
C THR A 266 45.60 -14.56 3.18
N ASP A 267 44.61 -13.68 3.24
CA ASP A 267 44.47 -12.59 2.26
C ASP A 267 45.70 -11.68 2.35
N LEU A 268 46.12 -11.12 1.22
CA LEU A 268 47.25 -10.20 1.14
C LEU A 268 46.78 -8.76 0.88
N VAL A 269 47.51 -7.79 1.44
CA VAL A 269 47.38 -6.38 1.08
C VAL A 269 48.73 -5.92 0.54
N ALA A 270 48.74 -5.41 -0.70
CA ALA A 270 49.93 -4.85 -1.32
C ALA A 270 50.14 -3.40 -0.86
N GLU A 271 51.39 -3.03 -0.56
CA GLU A 271 51.81 -1.63 -0.41
C GLU A 271 52.86 -1.30 -1.48
N ASP A 272 52.78 -0.15 -2.12
CA ASP A 272 53.78 0.24 -3.12
C ASP A 272 55.17 0.38 -2.47
N ALA A 273 56.18 -0.13 -3.16
CA ALA A 273 57.59 0.04 -2.84
C ALA A 273 58.31 0.75 -4.00
N THR A 274 59.61 0.94 -3.83
CA THR A 274 60.49 1.53 -4.86
C THR A 274 60.59 0.65 -6.10
N GLU A 275 60.72 1.25 -7.28
CA GLU A 275 61.09 0.56 -8.54
C GLU A 275 60.07 -0.47 -9.05
N GLY A 276 58.78 -0.25 -8.82
CA GLY A 276 57.71 -1.13 -9.34
C GLY A 276 57.51 -2.43 -8.55
N TYR A 277 58.10 -2.54 -7.36
CA TYR A 277 57.85 -3.63 -6.41
C TYR A 277 56.76 -3.25 -5.42
N VAL A 278 56.18 -4.26 -4.76
CA VAL A 278 55.23 -4.11 -3.66
C VAL A 278 55.67 -4.90 -2.43
N LEU A 279 55.21 -4.48 -1.26
CA LEU A 279 55.27 -5.26 -0.02
C LEU A 279 53.96 -6.04 0.13
N LEU A 280 54.03 -7.27 0.63
CA LEU A 280 52.85 -8.12 0.82
C LEU A 280 52.52 -8.26 2.30
N GLN A 281 51.61 -7.44 2.81
CA GLN A 281 51.10 -7.56 4.17
C GLN A 281 50.19 -8.79 4.28
N ALA A 282 50.41 -9.63 5.29
CA ALA A 282 49.56 -10.76 5.62
C ALA A 282 48.36 -10.26 6.47
N LYS A 283 47.15 -10.26 5.89
CA LYS A 283 45.96 -9.72 6.55
C LYS A 283 45.68 -10.43 7.88
N ASP A 284 45.34 -9.62 8.88
CA ASP A 284 45.08 -10.01 10.27
C ASP A 284 46.24 -10.69 11.01
N GLN A 285 47.45 -10.73 10.42
CA GLN A 285 48.65 -11.25 11.08
C GLN A 285 49.42 -10.10 11.74
N LYS A 286 49.50 -10.16 13.08
CA LYS A 286 50.23 -9.18 13.90
C LYS A 286 51.15 -9.86 14.89
N LYS A 287 52.23 -9.18 15.24
CA LYS A 287 53.11 -9.50 16.37
C LYS A 287 53.44 -8.22 17.11
N ASP A 288 53.14 -8.16 18.40
CA ASP A 288 53.38 -6.97 19.25
C ASP A 288 52.80 -5.69 18.62
N ASP A 289 51.54 -5.77 18.18
CA ASP A 289 50.77 -4.74 17.44
C ASP A 289 51.31 -4.32 16.06
N ALA A 290 52.50 -4.78 15.67
CA ALA A 290 53.06 -4.55 14.34
C ALA A 290 52.45 -5.51 13.30
N GLN A 291 52.13 -4.96 12.13
CA GLN A 291 51.66 -5.73 10.97
C GLN A 291 52.77 -6.62 10.42
N LEU A 292 52.43 -7.84 10.02
CA LEU A 292 53.38 -8.79 9.45
C LEU A 292 53.27 -8.85 7.92
N TYR A 293 54.41 -9.09 7.29
CA TYR A 293 54.57 -9.15 5.84
C TYR A 293 55.15 -10.51 5.44
N VAL A 294 54.79 -10.97 4.24
CA VAL A 294 55.39 -12.17 3.64
C VAL A 294 56.83 -11.86 3.28
N VAL A 295 57.76 -12.64 3.81
CA VAL A 295 59.19 -12.45 3.56
C VAL A 295 59.84 -13.78 3.22
N VAL A 296 60.79 -13.75 2.29
CA VAL A 296 61.67 -14.89 2.04
C VAL A 296 62.53 -15.11 3.29
N ASP A 297 62.44 -16.32 3.83
CA ASP A 297 63.18 -16.71 5.02
C ASP A 297 64.51 -17.34 4.67
N THR A 298 65.52 -17.05 5.50
CA THR A 298 66.87 -17.62 5.35
C THR A 298 66.92 -19.08 5.81
N THR A 299 65.80 -19.64 6.31
CA THR A 299 65.67 -21.07 6.62
C THR A 299 65.46 -21.89 5.34
N TYR A 300 65.97 -23.14 5.32
CA TYR A 300 65.93 -24.02 4.15
C TYR A 300 65.07 -25.27 4.37
N TYR A 301 64.57 -25.87 3.29
CA TYR A 301 64.01 -27.23 3.34
C TYR A 301 65.13 -28.27 3.39
N GLY A 302 65.00 -29.29 4.25
CA GLY A 302 65.93 -30.42 4.28
C GLY A 302 65.57 -31.48 3.23
N GLY A 303 66.41 -31.69 2.22
CA GLY A 303 66.21 -32.72 1.18
C GLY A 303 67.12 -32.55 -0.05
N THR A 304 67.29 -33.62 -0.83
CA THR A 304 68.39 -33.88 -1.80
C THR A 304 68.13 -33.47 -3.26
N GLU A 305 67.17 -32.59 -3.60
CA GLU A 305 67.03 -32.16 -5.01
C GLU A 305 68.07 -31.11 -5.43
N THR A 306 68.58 -30.32 -4.50
CA THR A 306 69.70 -29.40 -4.70
C THR A 306 70.45 -29.23 -3.39
N ASP A 307 71.72 -28.86 -3.48
CA ASP A 307 72.76 -28.75 -2.43
C ASP A 307 72.50 -27.84 -1.20
N GLY A 308 71.25 -27.69 -0.73
CA GLY A 308 70.92 -26.87 0.44
C GLY A 308 70.64 -25.40 0.11
N SER A 309 70.17 -25.12 -1.10
CA SER A 309 69.91 -23.77 -1.65
C SER A 309 68.42 -23.37 -1.71
N LEU A 310 67.46 -24.24 -1.36
CA LEU A 310 66.03 -23.92 -1.38
C LEU A 310 65.56 -23.12 -0.14
N LEU A 311 65.28 -21.84 -0.34
CA LEU A 311 64.76 -20.94 0.69
C LEU A 311 63.29 -21.22 1.06
N THR A 312 62.88 -20.77 2.24
CA THR A 312 61.51 -20.86 2.74
C THR A 312 60.85 -19.48 2.80
N TYR A 313 59.60 -19.40 3.27
CA TYR A 313 58.88 -18.15 3.50
C TYR A 313 58.36 -18.10 4.93
N THR A 314 58.21 -16.91 5.49
CA THR A 314 57.59 -16.69 6.80
C THR A 314 56.84 -15.35 6.86
N TYR A 315 56.24 -15.05 8.01
CA TYR A 315 55.67 -13.74 8.33
C TYR A 315 56.54 -13.00 9.33
N ASP A 316 56.95 -11.77 9.00
CA ASP A 316 57.77 -10.94 9.88
C ASP A 316 57.48 -9.45 9.69
N ALA A 317 57.83 -8.61 10.67
CA ALA A 317 57.59 -7.16 10.61
C ALA A 317 58.55 -6.48 9.61
N TYR A 318 58.05 -5.56 8.79
CA TYR A 318 58.85 -4.75 7.86
C TYR A 318 59.50 -3.52 8.54
N GLY A 319 59.86 -3.64 9.82
CA GLY A 319 60.54 -2.61 10.62
C GLY A 319 59.72 -1.33 10.88
N PRO A 320 60.09 -0.51 11.88
CA PRO A 320 59.46 0.79 12.12
C PRO A 320 59.86 1.81 11.05
N LYS A 321 58.93 2.70 10.67
CA LYS A 321 59.18 3.82 9.74
C LYS A 321 59.44 5.14 10.52
N ASN A 322 60.19 6.06 9.92
CA ASN A 322 60.29 7.48 10.28
C ASN A 322 59.03 8.23 9.81
N ASP A 323 58.85 9.45 10.31
CA ASP A 323 57.71 10.30 9.94
C ASP A 323 57.72 10.65 8.44
N ASP A 324 58.88 10.57 7.79
CA ASP A 324 59.06 10.71 6.33
C ASP A 324 58.86 9.41 5.53
N GLY A 325 58.50 8.30 6.21
CA GLY A 325 58.28 7.00 5.60
C GLY A 325 59.53 6.14 5.39
N SER A 326 60.74 6.65 5.63
CA SER A 326 61.98 5.86 5.55
C SER A 326 62.08 4.85 6.71
N LEU A 327 62.82 3.75 6.55
CA LEU A 327 62.94 2.72 7.58
C LEU A 327 63.92 3.14 8.69
N LYS A 328 63.52 2.92 9.95
CA LYS A 328 64.38 3.07 11.15
C LYS A 328 65.19 1.79 11.37
N ASP A 329 66.31 1.92 12.10
CA ASP A 329 67.16 0.81 12.55
C ASP A 329 67.67 -0.12 11.40
N THR A 330 68.02 0.44 10.24
CA THR A 330 68.59 -0.30 9.10
C THR A 330 70.13 -0.35 9.15
N LYS A 331 70.73 -1.41 8.60
CA LYS A 331 72.18 -1.54 8.36
C LYS A 331 72.45 -1.83 6.89
N SER A 332 73.57 -1.34 6.35
CA SER A 332 74.01 -1.68 5.00
C SER A 332 75.04 -2.80 5.03
N ILE A 333 74.94 -3.74 4.09
CA ILE A 333 76.00 -4.70 3.76
C ILE A 333 76.54 -4.36 2.37
N THR A 334 77.86 -4.33 2.22
CA THR A 334 78.54 -3.99 0.95
C THR A 334 79.47 -5.13 0.58
N GLY A 335 79.56 -5.45 -0.72
CA GLY A 335 80.47 -6.46 -1.25
C GLY A 335 80.79 -6.21 -2.72
N THR A 336 81.52 -7.13 -3.35
CA THR A 336 81.91 -7.02 -4.76
C THR A 336 81.36 -8.22 -5.53
N VAL A 337 80.41 -7.97 -6.42
CA VAL A 337 79.83 -8.99 -7.32
C VAL A 337 80.24 -8.64 -8.74
N GLU A 338 80.84 -9.59 -9.45
CA GLU A 338 81.34 -9.42 -10.84
C GLU A 338 82.25 -8.19 -11.05
N GLY A 339 82.96 -7.74 -10.00
CA GLY A 339 83.86 -6.59 -10.05
C GLY A 339 83.20 -5.24 -9.73
N GLU A 340 81.89 -5.20 -9.50
CA GLU A 340 81.15 -4.01 -9.12
C GLU A 340 80.82 -3.99 -7.62
N SER A 341 80.91 -2.80 -7.00
CA SER A 341 80.57 -2.59 -5.60
C SER A 341 79.05 -2.53 -5.43
N VAL A 342 78.47 -3.57 -4.82
CA VAL A 342 77.03 -3.66 -4.53
C VAL A 342 76.76 -3.39 -3.06
N THR A 343 75.65 -2.72 -2.74
CA THR A 343 75.23 -2.42 -1.36
C THR A 343 73.76 -2.75 -1.17
N TYR A 344 73.46 -3.53 -0.14
CA TYR A 344 72.11 -3.95 0.23
C TYR A 344 71.75 -3.48 1.63
N THR A 345 70.47 -3.25 1.87
CA THR A 345 69.94 -2.83 3.18
C THR A 345 69.38 -4.03 3.93
N THR A 346 69.76 -4.17 5.20
CA THR A 346 69.21 -5.14 6.16
C THR A 346 68.42 -4.41 7.25
N LEU A 347 67.36 -5.04 7.71
CA LEU A 347 66.54 -4.54 8.81
C LEU A 347 67.10 -5.01 10.17
N LYS A 348 66.58 -4.45 11.26
CA LYS A 348 66.96 -4.83 12.64
C LYS A 348 66.82 -6.32 12.95
N ASN A 349 65.87 -7.01 12.33
CA ASN A 349 65.69 -8.46 12.46
C ASN A 349 66.72 -9.27 11.64
N GLY A 350 67.66 -8.61 10.96
CA GLY A 350 68.73 -9.23 10.18
C GLY A 350 68.33 -9.67 8.78
N ARG A 351 67.07 -9.43 8.36
CA ARG A 351 66.57 -9.77 7.02
C ARG A 351 66.93 -8.69 6.00
N LEU A 352 67.14 -9.08 4.75
CA LEU A 352 67.28 -8.13 3.65
C LEU A 352 65.96 -7.39 3.42
N GLN A 353 66.05 -6.08 3.21
CA GLN A 353 64.90 -5.26 2.85
C GLN A 353 64.25 -5.74 1.54
N GLY A 354 65.06 -6.17 0.56
CA GLY A 354 64.55 -6.67 -0.71
C GLY A 354 63.81 -8.00 -0.64
N SER A 355 63.99 -8.80 0.43
CA SER A 355 63.27 -10.06 0.61
C SER A 355 61.78 -9.89 0.96
N TYR A 356 61.37 -8.65 1.23
CA TYR A 356 59.97 -8.25 1.42
C TYR A 356 59.35 -7.66 0.14
N LYS A 357 60.15 -7.39 -0.89
CA LYS A 357 59.74 -6.68 -2.10
C LYS A 357 59.45 -7.68 -3.22
N TYR A 358 58.23 -7.65 -3.74
CA TYR A 358 57.75 -8.54 -4.78
C TYR A 358 57.39 -7.75 -6.03
N LYS A 359 57.76 -8.24 -7.21
CA LYS A 359 57.34 -7.69 -8.50
C LYS A 359 56.32 -8.62 -9.12
N PHE A 360 55.20 -8.07 -9.56
CA PHE A 360 54.11 -8.81 -10.18
C PHE A 360 54.01 -8.40 -11.64
N THR A 361 54.13 -9.37 -12.55
CA THR A 361 53.93 -9.17 -13.98
C THR A 361 52.78 -10.06 -14.45
N TYR A 362 51.76 -9.44 -15.02
CA TYR A 362 50.57 -10.11 -15.49
C TYR A 362 50.60 -10.33 -17.01
N ASN A 363 50.44 -11.59 -17.41
CA ASN A 363 50.19 -11.96 -18.78
C ASN A 363 48.68 -12.11 -18.98
N ALA A 364 48.09 -11.12 -19.66
CA ALA A 364 46.65 -11.04 -19.82
C ALA A 364 46.10 -11.95 -20.93
N VAL A 365 46.96 -12.46 -21.81
CA VAL A 365 46.59 -13.42 -22.87
C VAL A 365 46.33 -14.80 -22.25
N ASP A 366 47.25 -15.24 -21.40
CA ASP A 366 47.23 -16.56 -20.76
C ASP A 366 46.52 -16.60 -19.40
N ASP A 367 46.15 -15.43 -18.88
CA ASP A 367 45.65 -15.23 -17.52
C ASP A 367 46.60 -15.84 -16.46
N LYS A 368 47.88 -15.46 -16.55
CA LYS A 368 48.96 -15.95 -15.66
C LYS A 368 49.67 -14.78 -14.98
N LEU A 369 50.03 -15.00 -13.71
CA LEU A 369 50.81 -14.06 -12.93
C LEU A 369 52.23 -14.58 -12.72
N TYR A 370 53.21 -13.75 -13.01
CA TYR A 370 54.62 -13.99 -12.72
C TYR A 370 55.02 -13.16 -11.51
N VAL A 371 55.69 -13.79 -10.55
CA VAL A 371 56.04 -13.16 -9.28
C VAL A 371 57.54 -13.30 -9.02
N GLN A 372 58.23 -12.18 -8.87
CA GLN A 372 59.65 -12.10 -8.54
C GLN A 372 59.85 -11.52 -7.15
N VAL A 373 60.91 -11.93 -6.46
CA VAL A 373 61.40 -11.30 -5.24
C VAL A 373 62.64 -10.49 -5.59
N LYS A 374 62.70 -9.24 -5.11
CA LYS A 374 63.80 -8.31 -5.44
C LYS A 374 65.15 -8.88 -5.05
N ASP A 375 65.31 -9.21 -3.75
CA ASP A 375 66.57 -9.72 -3.21
C ASP A 375 66.28 -10.91 -2.28
N ALA A 376 67.05 -11.98 -2.39
CA ALA A 376 67.05 -13.08 -1.42
C ALA A 376 68.48 -13.43 -1.02
N MET A 377 68.67 -13.82 0.25
CA MET A 377 70.00 -14.06 0.80
C MET A 377 70.24 -15.54 1.03
N HIS A 378 71.24 -16.10 0.35
CA HIS A 378 71.70 -17.45 0.65
C HIS A 378 72.66 -17.46 1.85
N GLN A 379 72.82 -18.64 2.47
CA GLN A 379 73.90 -18.85 3.44
C GLN A 379 75.23 -18.68 2.75
N VAL A 380 76.19 -18.09 3.45
CA VAL A 380 77.59 -18.18 3.05
C VAL A 380 77.94 -19.67 2.99
N PRO A 381 78.22 -20.23 1.80
CA PRO A 381 78.49 -21.65 1.67
C PRO A 381 79.81 -21.99 2.38
N ARG A 382 79.88 -23.16 3.00
CA ARG A 382 81.15 -23.72 3.47
C ARG A 382 82.01 -24.01 2.25
N ARG A 383 83.27 -23.55 2.24
CA ARG A 383 84.19 -23.88 1.13
C ARG A 383 84.54 -25.37 1.20
N GLU A 384 84.73 -26.02 0.05
CA GLU A 384 85.00 -27.47 -0.01
C GLU A 384 86.21 -27.89 0.86
N ASP A 385 87.19 -27.01 1.00
CA ASP A 385 88.46 -27.20 1.74
C ASP A 385 88.40 -26.78 3.23
N GLU A 386 87.26 -26.27 3.70
CA GLU A 386 87.14 -25.64 5.03
C GLU A 386 86.51 -26.58 6.06
N THR A 387 87.15 -26.85 7.20
CA THR A 387 86.54 -27.67 8.28
C THR A 387 85.39 -26.93 8.98
N ASP A 388 84.50 -27.63 9.69
CA ASP A 388 83.38 -27.01 10.43
C ASP A 388 83.85 -25.91 11.41
N ALA A 389 85.00 -26.12 12.06
CA ALA A 389 85.60 -25.14 12.96
C ALA A 389 86.15 -23.92 12.20
N ALA A 390 86.76 -24.12 11.03
CA ALA A 390 87.23 -23.05 10.18
C ALA A 390 86.07 -22.24 9.60
N TYR A 391 84.97 -22.90 9.21
CA TYR A 391 83.73 -22.28 8.77
C TYR A 391 83.10 -21.46 9.88
N ALA A 392 82.91 -22.03 11.08
CA ALA A 392 82.39 -21.29 12.23
C ALA A 392 83.25 -20.08 12.58
N LYS A 393 84.58 -20.20 12.48
CA LYS A 393 85.52 -19.10 12.65
C LYS A 393 85.39 -18.04 11.56
N ARG A 394 85.26 -18.42 10.28
CA ARG A 394 85.03 -17.49 9.15
C ARG A 394 83.70 -16.74 9.30
N ILE A 395 82.64 -17.44 9.68
CA ILE A 395 81.34 -16.81 9.97
C ILE A 395 81.46 -15.81 11.13
N LYS A 396 82.17 -16.18 12.20
CA LYS A 396 82.37 -15.31 13.35
C LYS A 396 83.26 -14.09 13.05
N ASP A 397 84.35 -14.29 12.34
CA ASP A 397 85.39 -13.27 12.12
C ASP A 397 85.09 -12.35 10.92
N SER A 398 84.38 -12.85 9.90
CA SER A 398 84.14 -12.12 8.64
C SER A 398 82.69 -11.72 8.41
N PHE A 399 81.74 -12.28 9.17
CA PHE A 399 80.31 -12.06 8.98
C PHE A 399 79.56 -11.83 10.29
N ASP A 400 80.23 -11.26 11.31
CA ASP A 400 79.64 -10.93 12.62
C ASP A 400 78.85 -12.08 13.28
N ASN A 401 79.33 -13.31 13.12
CA ASN A 401 78.70 -14.53 13.61
C ASN A 401 77.31 -14.82 12.98
N ALA A 402 76.99 -14.17 11.86
CA ALA A 402 75.77 -14.35 11.10
C ALA A 402 76.07 -15.02 9.75
N LYS A 403 75.55 -16.23 9.53
CA LYS A 403 75.77 -17.03 8.30
C LYS A 403 75.22 -16.41 7.01
N TRP A 404 74.60 -15.26 7.11
CA TRP A 404 73.75 -14.70 6.07
C TRP A 404 74.22 -13.29 5.67
N GLN A 405 75.04 -12.56 6.43
CA GLN A 405 75.34 -11.13 6.20
C GLN A 405 76.39 -10.86 5.09
N SER A 406 76.25 -11.47 3.92
CA SER A 406 77.19 -11.32 2.80
C SER A 406 76.49 -10.82 1.53
N ALA A 407 76.89 -9.65 1.03
CA ALA A 407 76.36 -9.08 -0.21
C ALA A 407 76.65 -9.96 -1.46
N GLU A 408 77.71 -10.77 -1.42
CA GLU A 408 78.09 -11.68 -2.51
C GLU A 408 77.16 -12.90 -2.65
N ASN A 409 76.35 -13.19 -1.63
CA ASN A 409 75.39 -14.30 -1.63
C ASN A 409 73.94 -13.84 -1.78
N VAL A 410 73.74 -12.57 -2.16
CA VAL A 410 72.43 -12.04 -2.51
C VAL A 410 72.14 -12.40 -3.96
N VAL A 411 71.01 -13.07 -4.17
CA VAL A 411 70.46 -13.31 -5.50
C VAL A 411 69.35 -12.30 -5.76
N ASN A 412 69.37 -11.70 -6.94
CA ASN A 412 68.40 -10.67 -7.33
C ASN A 412 67.35 -11.26 -8.28
N ASP A 413 66.13 -10.71 -8.25
CA ASP A 413 65.05 -10.95 -9.22
C ASP A 413 64.63 -12.41 -9.45
N LYS A 414 64.73 -13.23 -8.40
CA LYS A 414 64.35 -14.64 -8.42
C LYS A 414 62.82 -14.82 -8.42
N TYR A 415 62.34 -15.73 -9.24
CA TYR A 415 60.92 -16.08 -9.36
C TYR A 415 60.48 -17.07 -8.29
N ILE A 416 59.19 -17.00 -7.94
CA ILE A 416 58.54 -18.03 -7.13
C ILE A 416 58.65 -19.39 -7.83
N TYR A 417 58.94 -20.44 -7.07
CA TYR A 417 59.15 -21.79 -7.58
C TYR A 417 58.51 -22.83 -6.65
N MET A 418 57.89 -23.86 -7.24
CA MET A 418 57.39 -25.02 -6.52
C MET A 418 58.38 -26.18 -6.68
N ALA A 419 59.25 -26.38 -5.68
CA ALA A 419 60.22 -27.48 -5.68
C ALA A 419 59.55 -28.81 -5.28
N SER A 420 60.02 -29.94 -5.82
CA SER A 420 59.36 -31.25 -5.69
C SER A 420 60.23 -32.25 -4.91
N LEU A 421 60.48 -31.99 -3.64
CA LEU A 421 61.37 -32.82 -2.81
C LEU A 421 60.79 -34.22 -2.54
N ALA A 422 61.25 -35.23 -3.28
CA ALA A 422 60.80 -36.62 -3.14
C ALA A 422 59.25 -36.77 -3.18
N SER A 423 58.61 -36.10 -4.13
CA SER A 423 57.13 -35.99 -4.27
C SER A 423 56.43 -35.11 -3.23
N VAL A 424 57.17 -34.31 -2.47
CA VAL A 424 56.63 -33.26 -1.59
C VAL A 424 56.86 -31.90 -2.24
N ASN A 425 55.77 -31.26 -2.66
CA ASN A 425 55.79 -29.91 -3.21
C ASN A 425 55.96 -28.88 -2.10
N VAL A 426 56.98 -28.03 -2.23
CA VAL A 426 57.27 -26.94 -1.29
C VAL A 426 57.49 -25.62 -2.04
N LEU A 427 56.99 -24.53 -1.46
CA LEU A 427 57.16 -23.19 -2.01
C LEU A 427 58.58 -22.67 -1.68
N SER A 428 59.33 -22.30 -2.71
CA SER A 428 60.68 -21.74 -2.65
C SER A 428 60.89 -20.68 -3.76
N LEU A 429 62.13 -20.24 -3.94
CA LEU A 429 62.58 -19.46 -5.09
C LEU A 429 63.28 -20.39 -6.09
N ASN A 430 63.30 -19.98 -7.36
CA ASN A 430 64.13 -20.63 -8.37
C ASN A 430 65.63 -20.40 -8.06
N THR A 431 66.49 -21.29 -8.54
CA THR A 431 67.95 -21.22 -8.37
C THR A 431 68.65 -21.01 -9.72
N ASP A 432 69.92 -20.57 -9.69
CA ASP A 432 70.74 -20.43 -10.90
C ASP A 432 70.86 -21.74 -11.69
N GLU A 433 70.79 -22.90 -11.03
CA GLU A 433 70.77 -24.21 -11.69
C GLU A 433 69.48 -24.44 -12.46
N THR A 434 68.33 -24.11 -11.85
CA THR A 434 67.03 -24.20 -12.53
C THR A 434 66.91 -23.21 -13.71
N GLU A 435 67.69 -22.12 -13.70
CA GLU A 435 67.83 -21.15 -14.81
C GLU A 435 68.73 -21.65 -15.94
N LYS A 436 69.88 -22.28 -15.62
CA LYS A 436 70.87 -22.74 -16.61
C LYS A 436 70.35 -23.83 -17.55
N GLU A 437 69.39 -24.65 -17.11
CA GLU A 437 68.86 -25.73 -17.95
C GLU A 437 67.99 -25.26 -19.14
N LYS A 438 67.65 -23.96 -19.24
CA LYS A 438 66.78 -23.44 -20.31
C LYS A 438 67.18 -22.04 -20.78
N THR A 439 67.85 -21.96 -21.93
CA THR A 439 68.12 -20.68 -22.60
C THR A 439 66.83 -19.95 -22.96
N GLY A 440 66.61 -18.78 -22.36
CA GLY A 440 65.57 -17.81 -22.75
C GLY A 440 64.18 -18.01 -22.13
N VAL A 441 64.04 -18.73 -21.01
CA VAL A 441 62.75 -19.05 -20.37
C VAL A 441 62.69 -18.54 -18.93
N VAL A 442 61.63 -17.79 -18.59
CA VAL A 442 61.27 -17.46 -17.19
C VAL A 442 61.02 -18.75 -16.40
N THR A 443 61.70 -18.93 -15.26
CA THR A 443 61.79 -20.23 -14.56
C THR A 443 60.75 -20.44 -13.45
N GLN A 444 59.67 -19.66 -13.43
CA GLN A 444 58.51 -19.94 -12.58
C GLN A 444 57.80 -21.22 -13.05
N ASN A 445 57.92 -22.32 -12.30
CA ASN A 445 57.29 -23.61 -12.64
C ASN A 445 55.89 -23.80 -12.01
N VAL A 446 55.35 -22.76 -11.37
CA VAL A 446 54.04 -22.74 -10.73
C VAL A 446 53.11 -21.78 -11.47
N LYS A 447 51.90 -22.26 -11.82
CA LYS A 447 50.85 -21.39 -12.33
C LYS A 447 50.25 -20.62 -11.17
N ILE A 448 50.44 -19.30 -11.15
CA ILE A 448 49.81 -18.41 -10.18
C ILE A 448 48.65 -17.70 -10.87
N THR A 449 47.46 -17.81 -10.28
CA THR A 449 46.27 -17.05 -10.68
C THR A 449 45.70 -16.33 -9.46
N ILE A 450 44.78 -15.41 -9.69
CA ILE A 450 44.11 -14.64 -8.64
C ILE A 450 42.65 -15.12 -8.58
N GLY A 451 42.10 -15.34 -7.39
CA GLY A 451 40.81 -16.03 -7.24
C GLY A 451 39.69 -15.19 -6.68
N THR A 452 38.78 -14.69 -7.52
CA THR A 452 37.37 -15.12 -7.51
C THR A 452 36.81 -14.90 -8.90
N SER A 453 36.37 -16.00 -9.50
CA SER A 453 35.55 -15.97 -10.70
C SER A 453 34.19 -15.36 -10.34
N PHE A 454 33.86 -14.16 -10.84
CA PHE A 454 32.45 -13.74 -11.00
C PHE A 454 31.75 -14.53 -12.13
N THR A 455 32.15 -15.78 -12.35
CA THR A 455 31.52 -16.66 -13.33
C THR A 455 30.22 -17.15 -12.72
N GLY A 456 29.09 -16.69 -13.26
CA GLY A 456 27.77 -17.22 -12.88
C GLY A 456 26.67 -16.20 -12.71
N LEU A 457 26.92 -14.89 -12.87
CA LEU A 457 25.84 -13.90 -12.93
C LEU A 457 25.03 -14.10 -14.22
N LYS A 458 23.79 -14.56 -14.06
CA LYS A 458 22.86 -14.75 -15.16
C LYS A 458 21.93 -13.55 -15.22
N PRO A 459 21.70 -12.94 -16.40
CA PRO A 459 20.61 -11.99 -16.57
C PRO A 459 19.31 -12.60 -16.05
N THR A 460 18.57 -11.84 -15.26
CA THR A 460 17.27 -12.24 -14.72
C THR A 460 16.28 -11.09 -14.86
N THR A 461 15.01 -11.42 -14.75
CA THR A 461 13.92 -10.44 -14.79
C THR A 461 13.11 -10.51 -13.51
N ILE A 462 12.48 -9.39 -13.15
CA ILE A 462 11.48 -9.36 -12.08
C ILE A 462 10.10 -9.42 -12.74
N PRO A 463 9.20 -10.34 -12.34
CA PRO A 463 7.83 -10.40 -12.83
C PRO A 463 7.07 -9.08 -12.64
N ASP A 464 6.14 -8.78 -13.54
CA ASP A 464 5.24 -7.64 -13.38
C ASP A 464 4.49 -7.73 -12.05
N GLY A 465 4.45 -6.63 -11.31
CA GLY A 465 3.79 -6.60 -10.00
C GLY A 465 4.18 -5.41 -9.15
N VAL A 466 3.69 -5.40 -7.91
CA VAL A 466 3.99 -4.40 -6.90
C VAL A 466 4.83 -5.05 -5.81
N TYR A 467 5.92 -4.40 -5.43
CA TYR A 467 6.91 -4.95 -4.51
C TYR A 467 7.31 -3.93 -3.45
N THR A 468 7.64 -4.40 -2.25
CA THR A 468 8.58 -3.68 -1.38
C THR A 468 9.99 -4.12 -1.76
N VAL A 469 10.96 -3.21 -1.69
CA VAL A 469 12.34 -3.46 -2.16
C VAL A 469 13.32 -3.20 -1.03
N GLN A 470 14.13 -4.19 -0.70
CA GLN A 470 15.09 -4.13 0.41
C GLN A 470 16.52 -4.16 -0.10
N PHE A 471 17.40 -3.34 0.48
CA PHE A 471 18.83 -3.35 0.15
C PHE A 471 19.55 -4.48 0.89
N LYS A 472 20.46 -5.16 0.20
CA LYS A 472 21.32 -6.21 0.78
C LYS A 472 22.79 -5.87 0.58
N ALA A 473 23.55 -5.99 1.66
CA ALA A 473 25.00 -5.88 1.61
C ALA A 473 25.63 -6.82 2.63
N LYS A 474 26.84 -7.30 2.30
CA LYS A 474 27.69 -8.06 3.22
C LYS A 474 28.70 -7.12 3.90
N ALA A 475 29.22 -7.55 5.05
CA ALA A 475 30.26 -6.82 5.76
C ALA A 475 31.44 -6.52 4.82
N GLY A 476 31.92 -5.27 4.81
CA GLY A 476 32.95 -4.80 3.88
C GLY A 476 32.42 -4.18 2.57
N ASN A 477 31.11 -3.98 2.42
CA ASN A 477 30.56 -3.10 1.39
C ASN A 477 30.47 -1.65 1.94
N PRO A 478 30.87 -0.60 1.18
CA PRO A 478 30.76 0.79 1.62
C PRO A 478 29.35 1.23 2.04
N LYS A 479 28.32 0.60 1.45
CA LYS A 479 26.90 0.83 1.76
C LYS A 479 26.35 -0.18 2.77
N PHE A 480 27.17 -0.88 3.54
CA PHE A 480 26.71 -1.89 4.51
C PHE A 480 25.73 -1.32 5.55
N ALA A 481 25.83 -0.02 5.89
CA ALA A 481 24.86 0.65 6.76
C ALA A 481 23.41 0.64 6.22
N GLN A 482 23.22 0.48 4.90
CA GLN A 482 21.90 0.37 4.27
C GLN A 482 21.37 -1.08 4.28
N ASN A 483 22.17 -2.07 4.69
CA ASN A 483 21.76 -3.47 4.65
C ASN A 483 20.50 -3.70 5.51
N GLY A 484 19.43 -4.19 4.88
CA GLY A 484 18.14 -4.45 5.53
C GLY A 484 17.14 -3.30 5.46
N THR A 485 17.55 -2.12 5.01
CA THR A 485 16.63 -0.97 4.81
C THR A 485 15.78 -1.16 3.55
N TYR A 486 14.61 -0.53 3.51
CA TYR A 486 13.68 -0.54 2.39
C TYR A 486 13.74 0.76 1.60
N ALA A 487 13.55 0.67 0.29
CA ALA A 487 13.34 1.83 -0.58
C ALA A 487 11.91 2.36 -0.38
N LEU A 488 11.77 3.65 -0.09
CA LEU A 488 10.47 4.30 0.08
C LEU A 488 10.55 5.80 -0.20
N ALA A 489 9.38 6.43 -0.23
CA ALA A 489 9.25 7.88 -0.09
C ALA A 489 8.70 8.28 1.30
N ASN A 490 9.16 9.42 1.84
CA ASN A 490 8.59 10.01 3.05
C ASN A 490 7.24 10.72 2.75
N LEU A 491 6.61 11.39 3.73
CA LEU A 491 5.37 12.14 3.45
C LEU A 491 5.58 13.32 2.49
N ALA A 492 6.78 13.89 2.38
CA ALA A 492 7.10 14.96 1.43
C ALA A 492 7.25 14.44 -0.02
N GLY A 493 7.45 13.13 -0.19
CA GLY A 493 7.76 12.49 -1.46
C GLY A 493 9.26 12.45 -1.78
N ASP A 494 10.13 12.77 -0.82
CA ASP A 494 11.57 12.53 -0.96
C ASP A 494 11.84 11.03 -0.89
N PHE A 495 12.81 10.55 -1.66
CA PHE A 495 13.13 9.12 -1.72
C PHE A 495 14.38 8.80 -0.91
N GLY A 496 14.35 7.64 -0.25
CA GLY A 496 15.51 7.17 0.51
C GLY A 496 15.38 5.72 0.95
N TRP A 497 16.34 5.32 1.77
CA TRP A 497 16.44 4.02 2.38
C TRP A 497 16.17 4.14 3.88
N ALA A 498 15.20 3.39 4.41
CA ALA A 498 14.93 3.38 5.86
C ALA A 498 14.55 2.00 6.39
N ASP A 499 14.82 1.77 7.67
CA ASP A 499 14.33 0.59 8.37
C ASP A 499 12.81 0.64 8.54
N GLN A 500 12.18 -0.54 8.50
CA GLN A 500 10.78 -0.65 8.88
C GLN A 500 10.64 -0.55 10.40
N ALA A 501 10.06 0.54 10.90
CA ALA A 501 9.87 0.71 12.33
C ALA A 501 8.88 -0.33 12.89
N LYS A 502 9.00 -0.65 14.19
CA LYS A 502 8.19 -1.68 14.88
C LYS A 502 6.67 -1.53 14.68
N ARG A 503 6.18 -0.29 14.60
CA ARG A 503 4.75 0.05 14.42
C ARG A 503 4.46 0.60 13.02
N GLN A 504 5.07 0.01 11.98
CA GLN A 504 4.86 0.38 10.58
C GLN A 504 4.71 -0.88 9.74
N ASP A 505 3.78 -0.84 8.78
CA ASP A 505 3.66 -1.87 7.75
C ASP A 505 3.81 -1.24 6.35
N PHE A 506 4.97 -1.46 5.72
CA PHE A 506 5.23 -0.96 4.37
C PHE A 506 4.35 -1.61 3.30
N ASN A 507 3.72 -2.76 3.57
CA ASN A 507 2.73 -3.34 2.65
C ASN A 507 1.43 -2.54 2.60
N HIS A 508 1.18 -1.65 3.57
CA HIS A 508 0.00 -0.78 3.62
C HIS A 508 0.32 0.67 3.22
N MET A 509 1.59 0.97 2.90
CA MET A 509 2.04 2.31 2.54
C MET A 509 2.43 2.36 1.06
N PRO A 510 1.58 2.89 0.16
CA PRO A 510 1.90 2.99 -1.25
C PRO A 510 3.22 3.73 -1.56
N ALA A 511 3.63 4.70 -0.73
CA ALA A 511 4.93 5.35 -0.77
C ALA A 511 6.14 4.41 -0.61
N ALA A 512 5.98 3.23 0.01
CA ALA A 512 7.01 2.20 0.14
C ALA A 512 6.88 1.08 -0.91
N GLN A 513 5.91 1.19 -1.82
CA GLN A 513 5.61 0.20 -2.83
C GLN A 513 6.08 0.63 -4.22
N TRP A 514 6.64 -0.32 -4.95
CA TRP A 514 7.24 -0.10 -6.25
C TRP A 514 6.60 -1.01 -7.29
N VAL A 515 6.03 -0.38 -8.31
CA VAL A 515 5.48 -1.04 -9.49
C VAL A 515 6.65 -1.41 -10.40
N VAL A 516 6.80 -2.71 -10.67
CA VAL A 516 7.79 -3.25 -11.60
C VAL A 516 7.06 -3.72 -12.85
N LYS A 517 7.56 -3.27 -14.01
CA LYS A 517 7.01 -3.61 -15.33
C LYS A 517 8.13 -4.08 -16.25
N LYS A 518 7.97 -5.25 -16.85
CA LYS A 518 8.87 -5.77 -17.88
C LYS A 518 8.78 -4.94 -19.15
N ASN A 519 9.95 -4.65 -19.74
CA ASN A 519 10.03 -3.91 -20.99
C ASN A 519 10.02 -4.82 -22.23
N GLY A 520 9.98 -6.14 -22.04
CA GLY A 520 9.96 -7.15 -23.09
C GLY A 520 9.35 -8.47 -22.63
N VAL A 521 9.27 -9.44 -23.55
CA VAL A 521 8.65 -10.75 -23.31
C VAL A 521 9.63 -11.83 -22.85
N SER A 522 10.93 -11.53 -22.79
CA SER A 522 11.95 -12.50 -22.39
C SER A 522 11.91 -12.77 -20.89
N THR A 523 12.32 -13.97 -20.48
CA THR A 523 12.59 -14.32 -19.08
C THR A 523 13.81 -13.60 -18.50
N THR A 524 14.52 -12.83 -19.31
CA THR A 524 15.68 -12.02 -18.91
C THR A 524 15.48 -10.53 -19.20
N SER A 525 14.31 -10.09 -19.65
CA SER A 525 14.07 -8.70 -20.04
C SER A 525 14.32 -7.72 -18.90
N ALA A 526 14.84 -6.55 -19.25
CA ALA A 526 14.96 -5.42 -18.36
C ALA A 526 13.58 -4.96 -17.85
N VAL A 527 13.58 -4.28 -16.70
CA VAL A 527 12.36 -3.78 -16.07
C VAL A 527 12.42 -2.27 -15.88
N THR A 528 11.26 -1.65 -15.87
CA THR A 528 11.04 -0.28 -15.41
C THR A 528 10.41 -0.33 -14.02
N ILE A 529 10.91 0.50 -13.11
CA ILE A 529 10.44 0.58 -11.73
C ILE A 529 9.83 1.96 -11.50
N LYS A 530 8.66 2.05 -10.88
CA LYS A 530 8.07 3.32 -10.43
C LYS A 530 7.47 3.20 -9.05
N ASN A 531 7.59 4.24 -8.23
CA ASN A 531 6.86 4.29 -6.97
C ASN A 531 5.35 4.30 -7.24
N ARG A 532 4.58 3.56 -6.42
CA ARG A 532 3.13 3.42 -6.59
C ARG A 532 2.38 4.73 -6.32
N GLU A 533 2.87 5.57 -5.40
CA GLU A 533 2.28 6.85 -5.01
C GLU A 533 2.92 8.04 -5.73
N PHE A 534 4.24 8.17 -5.68
CA PHE A 534 5.00 9.30 -6.25
C PHE A 534 5.62 8.90 -7.61
N ASN A 535 4.77 8.76 -8.63
CA ASN A 535 5.09 8.10 -9.90
C ASN A 535 5.90 8.94 -10.91
N ASP A 536 6.15 10.23 -10.64
CA ASP A 536 6.98 11.18 -11.38
C ASP A 536 8.43 11.29 -10.88
N TRP A 537 8.84 10.41 -9.95
CA TRP A 537 10.19 10.36 -9.36
C TRP A 537 11.36 10.33 -10.37
N GLY A 538 11.12 9.90 -11.61
CA GLY A 538 12.12 9.87 -12.68
C GLY A 538 12.62 11.25 -13.13
N ALA A 539 11.94 12.34 -12.76
CA ALA A 539 12.32 13.71 -13.11
C ALA A 539 13.24 14.41 -12.07
N ASP A 540 13.33 13.88 -10.85
CA ASP A 540 14.19 14.43 -9.79
C ASP A 540 15.59 13.84 -9.87
N ALA A 541 16.63 14.67 -9.88
CA ALA A 541 18.03 14.24 -9.90
C ALA A 541 18.41 13.44 -8.63
N SER A 542 17.84 13.76 -7.47
CA SER A 542 18.18 13.15 -6.16
C SER A 542 17.82 11.66 -6.06
N ALA A 543 16.79 11.22 -6.80
CA ALA A 543 16.19 9.90 -6.65
C ALA A 543 17.02 8.74 -7.28
N GLU A 544 18.11 9.06 -7.98
CA GLU A 544 19.03 8.06 -8.58
C GLU A 544 19.80 7.27 -7.51
N SER A 545 19.82 7.78 -6.28
CA SER A 545 20.48 7.18 -5.13
C SER A 545 19.73 5.98 -4.51
N VAL A 546 18.47 5.75 -4.90
CA VAL A 546 17.60 4.72 -4.29
C VAL A 546 17.39 3.54 -5.23
N LEU A 547 16.62 3.71 -6.31
CA LEU A 547 16.35 2.66 -7.30
C LEU A 547 16.66 3.14 -8.71
N PRO A 548 16.82 2.24 -9.70
CA PRO A 548 17.09 2.63 -11.07
C PRO A 548 15.89 3.35 -11.72
N LYS A 549 16.10 4.56 -12.24
CA LYS A 549 15.07 5.37 -12.93
C LYS A 549 14.76 4.92 -14.36
N THR A 550 15.71 4.26 -14.99
CA THR A 550 15.62 3.83 -16.39
C THR A 550 15.46 2.32 -16.49
N SER A 551 15.08 1.85 -17.68
CA SER A 551 15.06 0.41 -18.00
C SER A 551 16.35 -0.26 -17.58
N THR A 552 16.27 -1.16 -16.60
CA THR A 552 17.45 -1.75 -15.96
C THR A 552 17.42 -3.27 -16.02
N GLN A 553 18.56 -3.85 -16.41
CA GLN A 553 18.80 -5.27 -16.36
C GLN A 553 19.22 -5.67 -14.95
N PHE A 554 18.52 -6.67 -14.39
CA PHE A 554 18.93 -7.34 -13.16
C PHE A 554 19.68 -8.64 -13.46
N TYR A 555 20.49 -9.06 -12.51
CA TYR A 555 21.28 -10.29 -12.55
C TYR A 555 21.05 -11.09 -11.28
N ALA A 556 21.16 -12.42 -11.35
CA ALA A 556 21.08 -13.28 -10.18
C ALA A 556 22.17 -14.36 -10.22
N VAL A 557 22.52 -14.84 -9.04
CA VAL A 557 23.28 -16.08 -8.86
C VAL A 557 22.30 -17.23 -8.79
N GLU A 558 22.63 -18.36 -9.41
CA GLU A 558 21.79 -19.55 -9.38
C GLU A 558 21.48 -20.00 -7.93
N GLY A 559 20.20 -20.15 -7.61
CA GLY A 559 19.72 -20.50 -6.25
C GLY A 559 19.51 -19.31 -5.30
N SER A 560 19.78 -18.07 -5.73
CA SER A 560 19.52 -16.85 -4.93
C SER A 560 18.15 -16.24 -5.27
N GLY A 561 17.43 -15.76 -4.26
CA GLY A 561 16.25 -14.89 -4.43
C GLY A 561 16.61 -13.39 -4.58
N ASP A 562 17.83 -13.02 -4.21
CA ASP A 562 18.35 -11.66 -4.35
C ASP A 562 18.85 -11.41 -5.76
N VAL A 563 18.66 -10.18 -6.23
CA VAL A 563 19.10 -9.72 -7.55
C VAL A 563 20.08 -8.56 -7.43
N PHE A 564 20.91 -8.39 -8.46
CA PHE A 564 21.95 -7.38 -8.52
C PHE A 564 21.72 -6.48 -9.72
N TYR A 565 22.05 -5.21 -9.61
CA TYR A 565 22.17 -4.31 -10.74
C TYR A 565 23.37 -3.38 -10.55
N PHE A 566 23.93 -2.88 -11.64
CA PHE A 566 25.08 -1.98 -11.56
C PHE A 566 24.61 -0.53 -11.39
N ASN A 567 24.86 0.03 -10.20
CA ASN A 567 24.64 1.44 -9.91
C ASN A 567 25.96 2.19 -10.05
N GLY A 568 26.24 2.69 -11.25
CA GLY A 568 27.56 3.24 -11.56
C GLY A 568 28.60 2.13 -11.73
N THR A 569 29.67 2.13 -10.94
CA THR A 569 30.77 1.15 -11.05
C THR A 569 30.65 -0.03 -10.10
N MET A 570 29.78 0.03 -9.10
CA MET A 570 29.57 -1.05 -8.13
C MET A 570 28.17 -1.67 -8.27
N PRO A 571 28.03 -3.00 -8.11
CA PRO A 571 26.72 -3.64 -8.08
C PRO A 571 26.04 -3.43 -6.72
N ASP A 572 24.79 -2.98 -6.74
CA ASP A 572 23.90 -2.96 -5.58
C ASP A 572 23.08 -4.27 -5.58
N THR A 573 22.86 -4.85 -4.40
CA THR A 573 22.05 -6.08 -4.25
C THR A 573 20.70 -5.73 -3.64
N LEU A 574 19.62 -6.23 -4.23
CA LEU A 574 18.25 -5.94 -3.83
C LEU A 574 17.45 -7.24 -3.65
N THR A 575 16.54 -7.22 -2.68
CA THR A 575 15.49 -8.24 -2.52
C THR A 575 14.15 -7.61 -2.89
N PHE A 576 13.40 -8.25 -3.79
CA PHE A 576 12.04 -7.84 -4.16
C PHE A 576 11.02 -8.74 -3.46
N THR A 577 10.21 -8.16 -2.58
CA THR A 577 9.14 -8.88 -1.87
C THR A 577 7.81 -8.46 -2.45
N LYS A 578 7.08 -9.40 -3.08
CA LYS A 578 5.80 -9.11 -3.73
C LYS A 578 4.76 -8.72 -2.69
N VAL A 579 4.07 -7.60 -2.91
CA VAL A 579 2.91 -7.17 -2.10
C VAL A 579 1.72 -8.06 -2.44
N ALA A 580 0.92 -8.44 -1.44
CA ALA A 580 -0.25 -9.30 -1.61
C ALA A 580 -1.24 -8.69 -2.62
N ASP A 581 -1.77 -9.52 -3.54
CA ASP A 581 -2.65 -9.06 -4.62
C ASP A 581 -3.94 -8.38 -4.09
N GLU A 582 -4.37 -8.74 -2.88
CA GLU A 582 -5.51 -8.13 -2.16
C GLU A 582 -5.25 -6.65 -1.86
N LEU A 583 -4.07 -6.33 -1.33
CA LEU A 583 -3.63 -4.97 -1.01
C LEU A 583 -3.35 -4.15 -2.29
N VAL A 584 -2.87 -4.81 -3.35
CA VAL A 584 -2.67 -4.16 -4.66
C VAL A 584 -4.00 -3.76 -5.30
N LYS A 585 -5.05 -4.60 -5.14
CA LYS A 585 -6.41 -4.32 -5.63
C LYS A 585 -7.15 -3.28 -4.79
N ASP A 586 -6.78 -3.10 -3.54
CA ASP A 586 -7.31 -2.03 -2.71
C ASP A 586 -6.78 -0.68 -3.21
N THR A 587 -7.65 0.03 -3.94
CA THR A 587 -7.34 1.37 -4.44
C THR A 587 -7.30 2.41 -3.33
N LYS A 588 -7.89 2.13 -2.17
CA LYS A 588 -8.03 3.07 -1.04
C LYS A 588 -6.90 2.92 -0.02
N LEU A 589 -5.94 2.03 -0.28
CA LEU A 589 -4.83 1.74 0.60
C LEU A 589 -3.99 3.00 0.88
N GLY A 590 -3.51 3.12 2.13
CA GLY A 590 -2.62 4.20 2.57
C GLY A 590 -3.31 5.46 3.05
N TYR A 591 -4.64 5.57 2.98
CA TYR A 591 -5.40 6.71 3.48
C TYR A 591 -6.68 6.25 4.20
N LYS A 592 -7.10 6.96 5.25
CA LYS A 592 -8.42 6.71 5.86
C LYS A 592 -9.48 7.13 4.86
N TYR A 593 -10.17 6.15 4.29
CA TYR A 593 -11.25 6.39 3.35
C TYR A 593 -12.61 6.27 4.06
N VAL A 594 -13.25 7.42 4.28
CA VAL A 594 -14.63 7.55 4.76
C VAL A 594 -15.52 7.93 3.58
N THR A 595 -16.59 7.17 3.36
CA THR A 595 -17.57 7.42 2.29
C THR A 595 -18.35 8.71 2.53
N ALA A 596 -18.96 9.27 1.47
CA ALA A 596 -19.81 10.46 1.60
C ALA A 596 -20.96 10.27 2.61
N ASN A 597 -21.58 9.09 2.64
CA ASN A 597 -22.67 8.78 3.57
C ASN A 597 -22.16 8.74 5.01
N GLU A 598 -21.07 8.04 5.28
CA GLU A 598 -20.47 7.96 6.63
C GLU A 598 -20.01 9.33 7.12
N ALA A 599 -19.37 10.13 6.26
CA ALA A 599 -18.90 11.48 6.58
C ALA A 599 -20.03 12.43 7.03
N MET A 600 -21.26 12.22 6.54
CA MET A 600 -22.42 13.04 6.90
C MET A 600 -22.96 12.78 8.31
N VAL A 601 -22.73 11.57 8.85
CA VAL A 601 -23.51 11.06 9.99
C VAL A 601 -22.65 10.56 11.13
N GLN A 602 -21.42 10.14 10.84
CA GLN A 602 -20.55 9.48 11.80
C GLN A 602 -19.70 10.50 12.55
N THR A 603 -19.64 10.35 13.87
CA THR A 603 -18.61 10.97 14.71
C THR A 603 -17.42 10.04 14.86
N TYR A 604 -16.25 10.63 15.01
CA TYR A 604 -14.97 9.97 15.10
C TYR A 604 -14.21 10.47 16.31
N THR A 605 -13.40 9.58 16.85
CA THR A 605 -12.41 9.93 17.86
C THR A 605 -11.02 9.65 17.31
N PHE A 606 -10.06 10.45 17.77
CA PHE A 606 -8.69 10.42 17.28
C PHE A 606 -7.80 9.90 18.41
N ASN A 607 -7.48 8.61 18.34
CA ASN A 607 -6.64 7.93 19.30
C ASN A 607 -5.17 8.13 18.94
N TYR A 608 -4.43 8.86 19.77
CA TYR A 608 -3.04 9.20 19.51
C TYR A 608 -2.12 7.99 19.70
N LEU A 609 -1.21 7.76 18.75
CA LEU A 609 -0.16 6.75 18.87
C LEU A 609 0.90 7.18 19.89
N HIS A 610 0.56 7.08 21.17
CA HIS A 610 1.45 7.49 22.25
C HIS A 610 2.47 6.39 22.60
N GLY A 611 3.68 6.79 22.99
CA GLY A 611 4.80 5.89 23.24
C GLY A 611 4.61 4.98 24.46
N LEU A 612 3.83 5.43 25.46
CA LEU A 612 3.69 4.76 26.76
C LEU A 612 2.30 4.16 27.04
N SER A 613 1.25 4.65 26.38
CA SER A 613 -0.14 4.23 26.58
C SER A 613 -0.86 4.34 25.25
N LEU A 614 -1.75 3.40 24.94
CA LEU A 614 -2.56 3.44 23.71
C LEU A 614 -3.94 4.06 23.94
N ASP A 615 -4.29 4.46 25.17
CA ASP A 615 -5.61 5.03 25.51
C ASP A 615 -5.58 6.56 25.63
N LYS A 616 -4.78 7.22 24.78
CA LYS A 616 -4.70 8.69 24.73
C LYS A 616 -5.44 9.22 23.51
N TYR A 617 -6.24 10.26 23.68
CA TYR A 617 -7.13 10.78 22.64
C TYR A 617 -6.99 12.29 22.46
N LEU A 618 -7.36 12.77 21.28
CA LEU A 618 -7.58 14.21 21.08
C LEU A 618 -8.75 14.70 21.93
N TYR A 619 -8.54 15.86 22.53
CA TYR A 619 -9.45 16.52 23.43
C TYR A 619 -9.45 18.03 23.19
N THR A 620 -10.64 18.62 23.32
CA THR A 620 -10.84 20.08 23.28
C THR A 620 -11.41 20.53 24.63
N PRO A 621 -10.60 21.17 25.49
CA PRO A 621 -11.04 21.60 26.82
C PRO A 621 -12.25 22.54 26.78
N ALA A 622 -13.20 22.33 27.69
CA ALA A 622 -14.35 23.22 27.87
C ALA A 622 -13.92 24.53 28.56
N GLY A 623 -14.01 25.66 27.85
CA GLY A 623 -13.74 26.99 28.39
C GLY A 623 -12.56 27.70 27.72
N LYS A 624 -12.89 28.78 27.01
CA LYS A 624 -12.09 29.92 26.50
C LYS A 624 -10.84 29.73 25.63
N ASP A 625 -10.18 28.60 25.57
CA ASP A 625 -8.93 28.56 24.78
C ASP A 625 -9.06 27.83 23.44
N SER A 626 -10.11 27.05 23.18
CA SER A 626 -10.33 26.31 21.91
C SER A 626 -9.12 25.48 21.41
N ILE A 627 -8.08 25.28 22.23
CA ILE A 627 -6.87 24.54 21.87
C ILE A 627 -7.23 23.07 21.68
N VAL A 628 -6.66 22.45 20.65
CA VAL A 628 -6.75 21.00 20.44
C VAL A 628 -5.46 20.37 20.94
N ARG A 629 -5.59 19.38 21.83
CA ARG A 629 -4.46 18.71 22.47
C ARG A 629 -4.74 17.22 22.69
N VAL A 630 -3.72 16.46 23.03
CA VAL A 630 -3.87 15.12 23.60
C VAL A 630 -4.07 15.28 25.11
N ASP A 631 -5.08 14.62 25.67
CA ASP A 631 -5.38 14.75 27.10
C ASP A 631 -4.53 13.82 27.98
N GLU A 632 -4.10 14.35 29.13
CA GLU A 632 -3.34 13.59 30.13
C GLU A 632 -4.24 12.74 31.02
N ASN A 633 -5.50 13.15 31.22
CA ASN A 633 -6.48 12.59 32.16
C ASN A 633 -7.59 11.78 31.46
N ASP A 634 -7.28 11.23 30.29
CA ASP A 634 -8.15 10.34 29.50
C ASP A 634 -9.45 11.01 28.97
N GLY A 635 -9.46 12.34 28.91
CA GLY A 635 -10.48 13.12 28.22
C GLY A 635 -10.53 12.83 26.71
N LYS A 636 -11.74 12.77 26.17
CA LYS A 636 -12.00 12.42 24.77
C LYS A 636 -12.97 13.42 24.15
N SER A 637 -12.71 13.85 22.92
CA SER A 637 -13.64 14.66 22.13
C SER A 637 -14.07 13.95 20.84
N ASN A 638 -15.30 14.22 20.44
CA ASN A 638 -15.90 13.66 19.23
C ASN A 638 -15.82 14.69 18.10
N PHE A 639 -15.37 14.23 16.94
CA PHE A 639 -15.18 15.04 15.75
C PHE A 639 -16.00 14.50 14.58
N ARG A 640 -16.33 15.35 13.62
CA ARG A 640 -16.96 14.98 12.34
C ARG A 640 -15.98 15.19 11.21
N LEU A 641 -15.94 14.26 10.26
CA LEU A 641 -15.16 14.36 9.05
C LEU A 641 -16.05 14.89 7.92
N ILE A 642 -15.91 16.15 7.56
CA ILE A 642 -16.69 16.75 6.47
C ILE A 642 -15.92 16.57 5.17
N LEU A 643 -16.43 15.68 4.30
CA LEU A 643 -15.83 15.35 3.00
C LEU A 643 -15.82 16.57 2.07
N LYS A 644 -14.64 16.92 1.54
CA LYS A 644 -14.46 18.05 0.61
C LYS A 644 -13.78 17.66 -0.70
N VAL A 645 -13.03 16.57 -0.68
CA VAL A 645 -12.45 15.93 -1.85
C VAL A 645 -12.87 14.47 -1.83
N LYS A 646 -13.48 14.00 -2.92
CA LYS A 646 -14.04 12.65 -3.04
C LYS A 646 -13.41 11.94 -4.23
N ASP A 647 -13.01 10.70 -3.99
CA ASP A 647 -12.52 9.78 -5.02
C ASP A 647 -11.39 10.36 -5.88
N ASP A 648 -10.50 11.15 -5.26
CA ASP A 648 -9.34 11.74 -5.91
C ASP A 648 -8.38 10.64 -6.37
N LYS A 649 -8.20 10.52 -7.68
CA LYS A 649 -7.38 9.47 -8.30
C LYS A 649 -5.95 9.96 -8.48
N TYR A 650 -4.99 9.18 -7.97
CA TYR A 650 -3.58 9.56 -7.95
C TYR A 650 -2.66 8.34 -8.10
N GLY A 651 -1.35 8.60 -8.15
CA GLY A 651 -0.31 7.57 -8.21
C GLY A 651 -0.12 6.94 -9.60
N TYR A 652 0.60 5.83 -9.64
CA TYR A 652 0.91 5.12 -10.88
C TYR A 652 -0.37 4.74 -11.63
N GLU A 653 -0.50 5.22 -12.88
CA GLU A 653 -1.66 5.00 -13.75
C GLU A 653 -3.03 5.34 -13.09
N ASN A 654 -3.05 6.29 -12.13
CA ASN A 654 -4.26 6.66 -11.36
C ASN A 654 -4.90 5.47 -10.62
N GLY A 655 -4.08 4.50 -10.19
CA GLY A 655 -4.52 3.26 -9.54
C GLY A 655 -4.86 3.39 -8.05
N LEU A 656 -4.61 4.54 -7.43
CA LEU A 656 -4.95 4.83 -6.03
C LEU A 656 -6.04 5.90 -5.94
N VAL A 657 -6.79 5.88 -4.84
CA VAL A 657 -7.91 6.77 -4.55
C VAL A 657 -7.80 7.28 -3.12
N ARG A 658 -7.97 8.58 -2.91
CA ARG A 658 -7.97 9.21 -1.58
C ARG A 658 -9.09 10.23 -1.43
N ASN A 659 -9.43 10.53 -0.18
CA ASN A 659 -10.40 11.55 0.19
C ASN A 659 -9.74 12.56 1.15
N ALA A 660 -10.26 13.79 1.17
CA ALA A 660 -9.81 14.83 2.11
C ALA A 660 -10.99 15.46 2.85
N TYR A 661 -10.74 15.85 4.10
CA TYR A 661 -11.76 16.20 5.08
C TYR A 661 -11.43 17.49 5.81
N TYR A 662 -12.47 18.23 6.19
CA TYR A 662 -12.39 19.11 7.35
C TYR A 662 -12.71 18.30 8.61
N VAL A 663 -11.96 18.53 9.68
CA VAL A 663 -12.22 17.91 11.00
C VAL A 663 -12.94 18.93 11.87
N SER A 664 -14.21 18.67 12.22
CA SER A 664 -15.11 19.63 12.90
C SER A 664 -15.60 19.12 14.26
N ASP A 665 -15.93 20.02 15.17
CA ASP A 665 -16.66 19.71 16.42
C ASP A 665 -18.19 19.55 16.21
N GLY A 666 -18.67 19.69 14.97
CA GLY A 666 -20.09 19.67 14.64
C GLY A 666 -20.85 20.96 15.01
N LYS A 667 -20.17 21.98 15.53
CA LYS A 667 -20.74 23.27 15.95
C LYS A 667 -20.28 24.43 15.05
N GLY A 668 -19.74 24.11 13.87
CA GLY A 668 -19.24 25.09 12.92
C GLY A 668 -17.80 25.52 13.14
N HIS A 669 -17.07 24.85 14.04
CA HIS A 669 -15.62 25.04 14.18
C HIS A 669 -14.86 23.83 13.63
N TYR A 670 -13.61 24.05 13.28
CA TYR A 670 -12.73 23.11 12.62
C TYR A 670 -11.33 23.17 13.22
N ILE A 671 -10.64 22.03 13.23
CA ILE A 671 -9.22 21.99 13.56
C ILE A 671 -8.46 22.82 12.51
N SER A 672 -7.85 23.92 12.94
CA SER A 672 -7.06 24.80 12.08
C SER A 672 -5.90 25.41 12.85
N TYR A 673 -4.79 25.65 12.15
CA TYR A 673 -3.61 26.24 12.75
C TYR A 673 -3.83 27.73 13.04
N ASP A 674 -3.41 28.16 14.22
CA ASP A 674 -3.36 29.56 14.60
C ASP A 674 -1.90 30.04 14.60
N SER A 675 -1.60 31.03 13.75
CA SER A 675 -0.23 31.54 13.59
C SER A 675 0.28 32.31 14.80
N ASP A 676 -0.62 32.91 15.58
CA ASP A 676 -0.28 33.74 16.73
C ASP A 676 0.00 32.85 17.95
N ALA A 677 -0.88 31.87 18.20
CA ALA A 677 -0.73 30.88 19.26
C ALA A 677 0.28 29.77 18.90
N LYS A 678 0.62 29.61 17.61
CA LYS A 678 1.47 28.55 17.04
C LYS A 678 0.99 27.13 17.36
N LYS A 679 -0.33 26.95 17.41
CA LYS A 679 -1.01 25.71 17.80
C LYS A 679 -2.25 25.49 16.95
N TYR A 680 -2.72 24.25 16.87
CA TYR A 680 -4.02 23.95 16.30
C TYR A 680 -5.14 24.19 17.31
N MET A 681 -6.18 24.87 16.85
CA MET A 681 -7.34 25.30 17.63
C MET A 681 -8.63 25.01 16.86
N MET A 682 -9.75 24.98 17.57
CA MET A 682 -11.08 24.98 16.96
C MET A 682 -11.42 26.39 16.47
N LYS A 683 -11.40 26.60 15.15
CA LYS A 683 -11.64 27.90 14.50
C LYS A 683 -12.77 27.82 13.46
N SER A 684 -13.35 28.96 13.07
CA SER A 684 -14.38 29.02 12.03
C SER A 684 -13.85 28.76 10.62
N GLU A 685 -12.60 29.13 10.36
CA GLU A 685 -11.88 28.90 9.10
C GLU A 685 -11.36 27.44 9.09
N PRO A 686 -11.76 26.59 8.12
CA PRO A 686 -11.36 25.18 8.09
C PRO A 686 -10.00 24.94 7.41
N THR A 687 -9.28 23.92 7.87
CA THR A 687 -8.10 23.39 7.18
C THR A 687 -8.46 22.03 6.56
N LEU A 688 -8.09 21.84 5.28
CA LEU A 688 -8.28 20.58 4.56
C LEU A 688 -7.18 19.59 4.89
N PHE A 689 -7.53 18.39 5.33
CA PHE A 689 -6.58 17.34 5.66
C PHE A 689 -6.81 16.06 4.85
N PHE A 690 -5.71 15.47 4.41
CA PHE A 690 -5.63 14.04 4.22
C PHE A 690 -5.37 13.34 5.55
N LEU A 691 -5.98 12.17 5.72
CA LEU A 691 -5.67 11.23 6.79
C LEU A 691 -4.80 10.12 6.20
N LYS A 692 -3.49 10.36 6.14
CA LYS A 692 -2.53 9.48 5.44
C LYS A 692 -1.94 8.47 6.42
N GLU A 693 -2.03 7.19 6.11
CA GLU A 693 -1.52 6.11 6.97
C GLU A 693 -0.01 6.25 7.11
N ASN A 694 0.46 6.26 8.36
CA ASN A 694 1.88 6.42 8.69
C ASN A 694 2.40 5.31 9.59
N ASN A 695 1.51 4.65 10.33
CA ASN A 695 1.84 3.65 11.33
C ASN A 695 0.73 2.59 11.41
N CYS A 696 1.10 1.38 11.80
CA CYS A 696 0.19 0.26 12.06
C CYS A 696 0.70 -0.51 13.27
N ASP A 697 -0.18 -0.79 14.25
CA ASP A 697 0.14 -1.57 15.45
C ASP A 697 -0.92 -2.67 15.62
N ASN A 698 -0.54 -3.94 15.49
CA ASN A 698 -1.44 -5.11 15.58
C ASN A 698 -2.73 -4.99 14.74
N GLY A 699 -2.64 -4.47 13.51
CA GLY A 699 -3.79 -4.29 12.61
C GLY A 699 -4.61 -3.01 12.87
N LYS A 700 -4.25 -2.21 13.88
CA LYS A 700 -4.81 -0.87 14.09
C LYS A 700 -3.99 0.15 13.30
N HIS A 701 -4.65 0.83 12.36
CA HIS A 701 -4.03 1.83 11.47
C HIS A 701 -4.05 3.22 12.08
N TYR A 702 -2.94 3.93 11.99
CA TYR A 702 -2.75 5.28 12.50
C TYR A 702 -2.36 6.23 11.37
N TYR A 703 -3.07 7.36 11.31
CA TYR A 703 -3.03 8.30 10.21
C TYR A 703 -2.44 9.64 10.67
N ALA A 704 -1.48 10.16 9.90
CA ALA A 704 -1.04 11.53 10.00
C ALA A 704 -2.10 12.45 9.37
N LEU A 705 -2.39 13.58 10.02
CA LEU A 705 -3.21 14.64 9.43
C LEU A 705 -2.26 15.50 8.60
N VAL A 706 -2.38 15.40 7.28
CA VAL A 706 -1.51 16.08 6.32
C VAL A 706 -2.34 17.16 5.63
N LYS A 707 -1.92 18.43 5.73
CA LYS A 707 -2.63 19.56 5.13
C LYS A 707 -2.60 19.44 3.61
N ALA A 708 -3.77 19.23 3.01
CA ALA A 708 -3.93 19.04 1.58
C ALA A 708 -3.84 20.38 0.84
N VAL A 709 -3.32 20.35 -0.39
CA VAL A 709 -3.23 21.51 -1.28
C VAL A 709 -4.22 21.36 -2.42
N GLU A 710 -5.02 22.39 -2.60
CA GLU A 710 -6.13 22.42 -3.55
C GLU A 710 -5.66 23.03 -4.88
N ARG A 711 -6.25 22.59 -5.99
CA ARG A 711 -5.99 23.22 -7.29
C ARG A 711 -6.68 24.55 -7.36
N THR A 712 -5.94 25.52 -7.86
CA THR A 712 -6.45 26.84 -8.23
C THR A 712 -6.19 27.13 -9.70
N HIS A 713 -7.02 27.99 -10.27
CA HIS A 713 -6.83 28.55 -11.59
C HIS A 713 -6.74 30.07 -11.48
N ALA A 714 -5.68 30.64 -12.06
CA ALA A 714 -5.49 32.07 -12.12
C ALA A 714 -6.62 32.68 -12.94
N VAL A 715 -7.28 33.66 -12.34
CA VAL A 715 -8.46 34.30 -12.92
C VAL A 715 -7.96 35.43 -13.83
N GLY A 716 -8.29 35.37 -15.13
CA GLY A 716 -8.10 36.50 -16.05
C GLY A 716 -9.10 37.62 -15.79
N GLU A 717 -9.70 38.23 -16.83
CA GLU A 717 -10.80 39.22 -16.66
C GLU A 717 -12.14 38.60 -16.18
N GLY A 718 -12.15 37.33 -15.77
CA GLY A 718 -13.34 36.59 -15.36
C GLY A 718 -13.84 36.93 -13.95
N SER A 719 -15.13 36.72 -13.70
CA SER A 719 -15.75 36.97 -12.39
C SER A 719 -16.13 35.66 -11.69
N PHE A 720 -15.30 35.20 -10.75
CA PHE A 720 -15.55 33.96 -10.02
C PHE A 720 -16.02 34.18 -8.58
N PHE A 721 -16.75 33.19 -8.06
CA PHE A 721 -17.42 33.24 -6.77
C PHE A 721 -17.14 31.98 -5.96
N THR A 722 -17.53 31.99 -4.68
CA THR A 722 -17.61 30.78 -3.87
C THR A 722 -18.98 30.10 -4.02
N SER A 723 -19.07 28.84 -3.60
CA SER A 723 -20.31 28.06 -3.64
C SER A 723 -21.49 28.71 -2.89
N ASP A 724 -21.21 29.59 -1.92
CA ASP A 724 -22.21 30.30 -1.12
C ASP A 724 -23.08 31.27 -1.95
N TYR A 725 -22.66 31.58 -3.18
CA TYR A 725 -23.37 32.48 -4.09
C TYR A 725 -24.15 31.75 -5.17
N LEU A 726 -24.05 30.42 -5.29
CA LEU A 726 -24.75 29.65 -6.32
C LEU A 726 -26.26 29.97 -6.36
N GLY A 727 -26.77 30.29 -7.55
CA GLY A 727 -28.16 30.62 -7.82
C GLY A 727 -28.59 32.03 -7.40
N LYS A 728 -27.73 32.80 -6.73
CA LYS A 728 -28.04 34.16 -6.32
C LYS A 728 -27.97 35.13 -7.49
N GLU A 729 -28.94 36.03 -7.54
CA GLU A 729 -29.11 37.00 -8.59
C GLU A 729 -28.26 38.25 -8.31
N VAL A 730 -27.60 38.74 -9.35
CA VAL A 730 -26.85 39.99 -9.34
C VAL A 730 -27.77 41.11 -9.81
N LYS A 731 -28.05 42.07 -8.92
CA LYS A 731 -28.87 43.25 -9.24
C LYS A 731 -28.09 44.51 -8.96
N GLU A 732 -28.06 45.42 -9.94
CA GLU A 732 -27.39 46.73 -9.81
C GLU A 732 -25.94 46.63 -9.31
N GLY A 733 -25.21 45.60 -9.74
CA GLY A 733 -23.82 45.37 -9.33
C GLY A 733 -23.65 44.78 -7.92
N LYS A 734 -24.72 44.27 -7.30
CA LYS A 734 -24.71 43.69 -5.95
C LYS A 734 -25.27 42.28 -5.90
N ILE A 735 -24.78 41.50 -4.94
CA ILE A 735 -25.30 40.19 -4.54
C ILE A 735 -25.54 40.21 -3.03
N ASP A 736 -26.73 39.84 -2.56
CA ASP A 736 -27.14 39.97 -1.14
C ASP A 736 -26.82 41.35 -0.52
N GLY A 737 -26.98 42.43 -1.29
CA GLY A 737 -26.68 43.79 -0.85
C GLY A 737 -25.19 44.13 -0.74
N LYS A 738 -24.28 43.20 -1.03
CA LYS A 738 -22.82 43.43 -1.11
C LYS A 738 -22.42 43.76 -2.54
N GLU A 739 -21.56 44.76 -2.71
CA GLU A 739 -20.92 45.09 -4.00
C GLU A 739 -20.17 43.88 -4.57
N LEU A 740 -20.28 43.63 -5.88
CA LEU A 740 -19.61 42.55 -6.59
C LEU A 740 -18.10 42.49 -6.31
N ALA A 741 -17.42 43.64 -6.29
CA ALA A 741 -15.97 43.71 -6.02
C ALA A 741 -15.56 43.23 -4.62
N LYS A 742 -16.52 43.07 -3.69
CA LYS A 742 -16.25 42.56 -2.32
C LYS A 742 -16.47 41.05 -2.18
N VAL A 743 -16.99 40.40 -3.21
CA VAL A 743 -17.42 39.00 -3.18
C VAL A 743 -16.84 38.18 -4.33
N LYS A 744 -16.32 38.85 -5.36
CA LYS A 744 -15.53 38.24 -6.42
C LYS A 744 -14.13 37.92 -5.90
N ASP A 745 -13.59 36.80 -6.35
CA ASP A 745 -12.16 36.52 -6.27
C ASP A 745 -11.54 36.84 -7.64
N GLU A 746 -10.64 37.83 -7.67
CA GLU A 746 -10.02 38.33 -8.91
C GLU A 746 -8.62 37.76 -9.12
N GLU A 747 -8.06 37.00 -8.16
CA GLU A 747 -6.72 36.45 -8.29
C GLU A 747 -6.74 34.97 -8.67
N ASN A 748 -7.48 34.14 -7.91
CA ASN A 748 -7.48 32.70 -8.09
C ASN A 748 -8.81 32.07 -7.70
N THR A 749 -9.31 31.12 -8.49
CA THR A 749 -10.51 30.35 -8.16
C THR A 749 -10.18 28.88 -7.88
N LEU A 750 -10.88 28.27 -6.93
CA LEU A 750 -10.80 26.84 -6.65
C LEU A 750 -11.40 26.03 -7.80
N LEU A 751 -10.76 24.90 -8.13
CA LEU A 751 -11.26 23.98 -9.14
C LEU A 751 -12.04 22.83 -8.51
N TYR A 752 -13.16 22.48 -9.14
CA TYR A 752 -14.07 21.43 -8.69
C TYR A 752 -14.27 20.36 -9.77
N ASP A 753 -14.69 19.16 -9.35
CA ASP A 753 -15.28 18.16 -10.23
C ASP A 753 -16.76 18.49 -10.55
N LYS A 754 -17.37 17.70 -11.44
CA LYS A 754 -18.78 17.87 -11.85
C LYS A 754 -19.80 17.77 -10.70
N ASP A 755 -19.41 17.16 -9.59
CA ASP A 755 -20.28 16.91 -8.43
C ASP A 755 -20.04 17.96 -7.32
N GLY A 756 -19.15 18.94 -7.56
CA GLY A 756 -18.86 20.03 -6.63
C GLY A 756 -17.80 19.71 -5.57
N TYR A 757 -17.04 18.63 -5.71
CA TYR A 757 -15.89 18.32 -4.84
C TYR A 757 -14.62 19.00 -5.34
N ARG A 758 -13.73 19.37 -4.43
CA ARG A 758 -12.49 20.09 -4.75
C ARG A 758 -11.47 19.16 -5.40
N LEU A 759 -10.62 19.71 -6.26
CA LEU A 759 -9.51 18.97 -6.90
C LEU A 759 -8.18 19.23 -6.18
N ILE A 760 -7.31 18.21 -6.13
CA ILE A 760 -6.03 18.26 -5.40
C ILE A 760 -4.86 18.54 -6.33
N LYS A 761 -3.93 19.38 -5.87
CA LYS A 761 -2.73 19.73 -6.63
C LYS A 761 -1.73 18.56 -6.64
N ASP A 762 -1.64 17.82 -7.74
CA ASP A 762 -0.72 16.68 -7.87
C ASP A 762 -0.38 16.34 -9.33
N ASN A 763 0.25 15.18 -9.56
CA ASN A 763 0.67 14.71 -10.89
C ASN A 763 -0.47 14.11 -11.74
N SER A 764 -1.73 14.20 -11.31
CA SER A 764 -2.86 13.85 -12.17
C SER A 764 -3.06 14.89 -13.28
N GLU A 765 -3.44 14.42 -14.48
CA GLU A 765 -3.74 15.27 -15.63
C GLU A 765 -5.24 15.55 -15.67
N ILE A 766 -5.62 16.84 -15.63
CA ILE A 766 -7.01 17.29 -15.79
C ILE A 766 -7.12 18.22 -17.00
N LYS A 767 -8.20 18.09 -17.76
CA LYS A 767 -8.48 18.91 -18.96
C LYS A 767 -9.70 19.83 -18.78
N LYS A 768 -10.58 19.44 -17.87
CA LYS A 768 -11.84 20.09 -17.57
C LYS A 768 -12.00 20.15 -16.06
N ALA A 769 -12.55 21.26 -15.59
CA ALA A 769 -12.91 21.47 -14.20
C ALA A 769 -14.17 22.32 -14.14
N TYR A 770 -14.75 22.44 -12.95
CA TYR A 770 -15.92 23.26 -12.71
C TYR A 770 -15.59 24.39 -11.74
N VAL A 771 -16.27 25.53 -11.91
CA VAL A 771 -16.09 26.75 -11.13
C VAL A 771 -17.43 27.43 -10.92
N TYR A 772 -17.50 28.34 -9.94
CA TYR A 772 -18.68 29.18 -9.74
C TYR A 772 -18.45 30.53 -10.43
N THR A 773 -19.25 30.82 -11.46
CA THR A 773 -19.10 32.00 -12.31
C THR A 773 -20.44 32.71 -12.51
N LEU A 774 -20.40 33.99 -12.89
CA LEU A 774 -21.61 34.72 -13.27
C LEU A 774 -22.06 34.29 -14.66
N ASN A 775 -23.28 33.78 -14.78
CA ASN A 775 -23.97 33.73 -16.06
C ASN A 775 -24.53 35.12 -16.37
N GLU A 776 -24.00 35.76 -17.42
CA GLU A 776 -24.42 37.11 -17.81
C GLU A 776 -25.86 37.14 -18.35
N ASP A 777 -26.29 36.10 -19.05
CA ASP A 777 -27.64 36.00 -19.63
C ASP A 777 -28.72 35.89 -18.53
N GLU A 778 -28.45 35.10 -17.49
CA GLU A 778 -29.36 34.91 -16.36
C GLU A 778 -29.15 35.89 -15.21
N SER A 779 -28.06 36.67 -15.25
CA SER A 779 -27.59 37.52 -14.14
C SER A 779 -27.52 36.77 -12.80
N LYS A 780 -27.12 35.49 -12.82
CA LYS A 780 -27.01 34.61 -11.64
C LYS A 780 -25.69 33.90 -11.60
N VAL A 781 -25.19 33.63 -10.40
CA VAL A 781 -24.03 32.76 -10.23
C VAL A 781 -24.43 31.32 -10.53
N ILE A 782 -23.72 30.66 -11.43
CA ILE A 782 -23.92 29.27 -11.83
C ILE A 782 -22.68 28.44 -11.51
N PHE A 783 -22.83 27.13 -11.54
CA PHE A 783 -21.73 26.17 -11.49
C PHE A 783 -21.48 25.66 -12.90
N ASP A 784 -20.35 26.03 -13.49
CA ASP A 784 -20.10 25.84 -14.93
C ASP A 784 -18.78 25.13 -15.20
N GLU A 785 -18.72 24.40 -16.32
CA GLU A 785 -17.52 23.70 -16.79
C GLU A 785 -16.59 24.67 -17.52
N ILE A 786 -15.31 24.65 -17.18
CA ILE A 786 -14.26 25.37 -17.90
C ILE A 786 -13.27 24.39 -18.52
N GLU A 787 -12.78 24.73 -19.72
CA GLU A 787 -11.66 24.05 -20.36
C GLU A 787 -10.34 24.68 -19.94
N LEU A 788 -9.38 23.85 -19.54
CA LEU A 788 -8.07 24.28 -19.11
C LEU A 788 -7.15 24.28 -20.35
N THR A 789 -7.02 25.44 -20.99
CA THR A 789 -6.44 25.62 -22.33
C THR A 789 -4.94 25.30 -22.42
N SER A 790 -4.25 25.11 -21.29
CA SER A 790 -2.92 24.52 -21.24
C SER A 790 -2.87 23.35 -20.23
N VAL A 791 -2.79 22.12 -20.74
CA VAL A 791 -2.65 20.90 -19.90
C VAL A 791 -1.35 20.92 -19.09
N ALA A 792 -0.35 21.72 -19.52
CA ALA A 792 0.93 21.87 -18.84
C ALA A 792 0.86 22.68 -17.54
N GLU A 793 -0.06 23.64 -17.40
CA GLU A 793 -0.18 24.44 -16.17
C GLU A 793 -0.91 23.70 -15.05
N GLN A 794 -1.74 22.71 -15.40
CA GLN A 794 -2.59 21.96 -14.47
C GLN A 794 -2.13 20.49 -14.35
N LYS A 795 -0.84 20.22 -14.56
CA LYS A 795 -0.20 18.97 -14.16
C LYS A 795 0.96 19.32 -13.24
N HIS A 796 0.81 19.03 -11.95
CA HIS A 796 1.77 19.43 -10.93
C HIS A 796 2.71 18.27 -10.57
N LYS A 797 3.63 18.50 -9.63
CA LYS A 797 4.43 17.40 -9.06
C LYS A 797 3.57 16.59 -8.10
N SER A 798 3.81 15.29 -7.99
CA SER A 798 3.10 14.46 -6.99
C SER A 798 3.35 14.92 -5.55
N THR A 799 4.48 15.59 -5.31
CA THR A 799 4.87 16.20 -4.03
C THR A 799 4.06 17.45 -3.66
N ASP A 800 3.38 18.09 -4.63
CA ASP A 800 2.63 19.34 -4.39
C ASP A 800 1.30 19.12 -3.65
N TYR A 801 0.94 17.86 -3.37
CA TYR A 801 -0.33 17.46 -2.76
C TYR A 801 -0.53 17.98 -1.33
N ALA A 802 0.56 18.32 -0.64
CA ALA A 802 0.56 18.68 0.76
C ALA A 802 1.67 19.67 1.13
N THR A 803 1.51 20.39 2.23
CA THR A 803 2.55 21.32 2.73
C THR A 803 3.14 20.94 4.08
N VAL A 804 2.31 20.54 5.04
CA VAL A 804 2.69 20.31 6.45
C VAL A 804 1.84 19.21 7.05
N LYS A 805 2.27 18.64 8.16
CA LYS A 805 1.46 17.72 8.96
C LYS A 805 1.12 18.31 10.33
N VAL A 806 0.13 17.74 10.98
CA VAL A 806 -0.13 17.99 12.40
C VAL A 806 0.82 17.13 13.23
N SER A 807 1.54 17.75 14.16
CA SER A 807 2.39 17.09 15.15
C SER A 807 1.87 17.36 16.56
N VAL A 808 2.20 16.50 17.51
CA VAL A 808 1.92 16.69 18.95
C VAL A 808 3.20 17.15 19.62
N ASP A 809 3.15 18.26 20.36
CA ASP A 809 4.29 18.70 21.17
C ASP A 809 4.50 17.73 22.34
N ASP A 810 5.68 17.16 22.48
CA ASP A 810 5.94 16.14 23.51
C ASP A 810 5.94 16.71 24.95
N ASN A 811 6.06 18.03 25.11
CA ASN A 811 6.08 18.67 26.42
C ASN A 811 4.69 19.18 26.84
N THR A 812 3.93 19.78 25.91
CA THR A 812 2.62 20.37 26.23
C THR A 812 1.44 19.49 25.81
N LEU A 813 1.68 18.50 24.96
CA LEU A 813 0.68 17.65 24.30
C LEU A 813 -0.29 18.41 23.39
N ASP A 814 -0.01 19.68 23.10
CA ASP A 814 -0.79 20.47 22.17
C ASP A 814 -0.46 20.09 20.73
N LEU A 815 -1.43 20.27 19.84
CA LEU A 815 -1.19 20.07 18.42
C LEU A 815 -0.45 21.29 17.86
N THR A 816 0.65 21.03 17.15
CA THR A 816 1.54 22.01 16.54
C THR A 816 1.78 21.66 15.07
N GLU A 817 2.31 22.60 14.29
CA GLU A 817 2.68 22.33 12.90
C GLU A 817 3.97 21.49 12.86
N GLY A 818 3.95 20.45 12.04
CA GLY A 818 5.05 19.55 11.77
C GLY A 818 5.41 19.50 10.31
N LYS A 819 6.61 18.99 10.01
CA LYS A 819 7.11 18.88 8.64
C LYS A 819 6.75 17.54 8.02
N LEU A 820 6.74 17.50 6.69
CA LEU A 820 6.49 16.28 5.92
C LEU A 820 7.70 15.36 5.82
N ASN A 821 8.92 15.84 6.11
CA ASN A 821 10.11 15.00 6.08
C ASN A 821 10.24 14.15 7.36
N ASP A 822 9.59 12.98 7.37
CA ASP A 822 9.36 12.19 8.59
C ASP A 822 10.12 10.85 8.66
N LYS A 823 10.93 10.51 7.65
CA LYS A 823 11.62 9.20 7.55
C LYS A 823 13.14 9.27 7.48
N PHE A 824 13.70 10.35 6.97
CA PHE A 824 15.14 10.44 6.72
C PHE A 824 15.80 11.45 7.65
N ASP A 825 17.00 11.11 8.11
CA ASP A 825 17.83 11.99 8.92
C ASP A 825 18.76 12.79 8.00
N ASP A 826 18.30 13.98 7.58
CA ASP A 826 19.04 14.88 6.68
C ASP A 826 19.64 16.10 7.41
N GLY A 827 19.63 16.09 8.75
CA GLY A 827 20.12 17.19 9.59
C GLY A 827 18.99 17.91 10.31
N THR A 828 18.99 19.25 10.31
CA THR A 828 18.11 20.08 11.14
C THR A 828 16.69 20.26 10.59
N ASP A 829 16.38 19.72 9.40
CA ASP A 829 15.08 19.90 8.74
C ASP A 829 14.14 18.68 8.88
N ASN A 830 14.55 17.65 9.62
CA ASN A 830 13.76 16.45 9.87
C ASN A 830 12.61 16.66 10.87
N GLU A 831 11.56 15.85 10.74
CA GLU A 831 10.48 15.73 11.71
C GLU A 831 10.60 14.40 12.45
N ILE A 832 11.13 14.47 13.66
CA ILE A 832 11.33 13.32 14.53
C ILE A 832 10.02 12.81 15.14
N ARG A 833 8.97 13.63 15.19
CA ARG A 833 7.69 13.24 15.82
C ARG A 833 6.87 12.43 14.83
N THR A 834 6.60 11.17 15.15
CA THR A 834 5.73 10.28 14.37
C THR A 834 4.27 10.44 14.75
N SER A 835 3.80 11.68 14.90
CA SER A 835 2.44 11.94 15.37
C SER A 835 1.41 11.40 14.38
N ALA A 836 0.64 10.43 14.83
CA ALA A 836 -0.38 9.76 14.04
C ALA A 836 -1.54 9.33 14.94
N PHE A 837 -2.75 9.26 14.37
CA PHE A 837 -3.98 9.02 15.10
C PHE A 837 -4.77 7.89 14.45
N ALA A 838 -5.21 6.92 15.24
CA ALA A 838 -6.23 6.00 14.79
C ALA A 838 -7.57 6.74 14.80
N VAL A 839 -8.22 6.78 13.64
CA VAL A 839 -9.49 7.48 13.43
C VAL A 839 -10.61 6.46 13.52
N GLU A 840 -11.19 6.38 14.71
CA GLU A 840 -12.13 5.35 15.11
C GLU A 840 -13.54 5.93 15.18
N VAL A 841 -14.50 5.16 14.69
CA VAL A 841 -15.91 5.48 14.82
C VAL A 841 -16.23 5.62 16.31
N ASP A 842 -16.80 6.76 16.68
CA ASP A 842 -17.36 6.96 18.00
C ASP A 842 -18.71 6.24 18.06
N ASN A 843 -18.75 5.13 18.81
CA ASN A 843 -19.95 4.32 19.01
C ASN A 843 -20.89 4.91 20.07
N SER A 844 -20.64 6.11 20.60
CA SER A 844 -21.55 6.78 21.52
C SER A 844 -22.93 6.92 20.84
N PRO A 845 -23.99 6.29 21.38
CA PRO A 845 -25.23 6.20 20.65
C PRO A 845 -25.92 7.56 20.64
N LEU A 846 -26.26 8.07 19.44
CA LEU A 846 -27.02 9.32 19.27
C LEU A 846 -28.52 9.13 19.50
N TYR A 847 -28.99 7.89 19.31
CA TYR A 847 -30.38 7.49 19.39
C TYR A 847 -30.54 6.21 20.21
N ARG A 848 -31.64 6.08 20.94
CA ARG A 848 -32.04 4.87 21.66
C ARG A 848 -32.34 3.76 20.65
N ARG A 849 -31.74 2.60 20.90
CA ARG A 849 -32.06 1.35 20.22
C ARG A 849 -32.85 0.46 21.14
N PHE A 850 -33.87 -0.25 20.68
CA PHE A 850 -34.62 -1.22 21.49
C PHE A 850 -34.17 -2.63 21.12
N ASP A 851 -32.97 -2.98 21.57
CA ASP A 851 -32.30 -4.27 21.33
C ASP A 851 -31.27 -4.57 22.45
N ASN A 852 -31.43 -3.95 23.64
CA ASN A 852 -30.48 -4.09 24.74
C ASN A 852 -30.86 -5.26 25.68
N ALA A 853 -30.08 -6.33 25.63
CA ALA A 853 -30.24 -7.49 26.51
C ALA A 853 -30.15 -7.16 28.01
N GLU A 854 -29.33 -6.17 28.41
CA GLU A 854 -29.21 -5.73 29.80
C GLU A 854 -30.46 -4.99 30.31
N LEU A 855 -31.32 -4.53 29.39
CA LEU A 855 -32.65 -3.96 29.67
C LEU A 855 -33.78 -4.95 29.36
N GLU A 856 -33.45 -6.23 29.18
CA GLU A 856 -34.38 -7.33 28.87
C GLU A 856 -35.14 -7.12 27.55
N GLU A 857 -34.52 -6.44 26.57
CA GLU A 857 -35.10 -6.17 25.25
C GLU A 857 -34.75 -7.24 24.19
N SER A 858 -35.59 -7.32 23.17
CA SER A 858 -35.52 -8.27 22.06
C SER A 858 -34.92 -7.63 20.80
N GLU A 859 -34.18 -8.40 19.99
CA GLU A 859 -33.64 -7.92 18.71
C GLU A 859 -34.72 -7.66 17.62
N THR A 860 -35.99 -7.96 17.89
CA THR A 860 -37.05 -7.95 16.87
C THR A 860 -38.16 -6.95 17.16
N ALA A 861 -39.03 -7.27 18.11
CA ALA A 861 -40.08 -6.40 18.57
C ALA A 861 -40.22 -6.52 20.09
N ASP A 862 -40.31 -5.38 20.75
CA ASP A 862 -40.50 -5.29 22.20
C ASP A 862 -41.88 -4.74 22.55
N SER A 863 -42.37 -5.13 23.72
CA SER A 863 -43.60 -4.61 24.31
C SER A 863 -43.26 -3.63 25.41
N LEU A 864 -43.26 -2.34 25.08
CA LEU A 864 -42.76 -1.27 25.95
C LEU A 864 -43.87 -0.29 26.33
N PHE A 865 -43.80 0.26 27.53
CA PHE A 865 -44.52 1.49 27.87
C PHE A 865 -43.55 2.68 27.91
N PHE A 866 -44.02 3.84 27.45
CA PHE A 866 -43.24 5.07 27.42
C PHE A 866 -43.73 6.00 28.53
N VAL A 867 -42.82 6.43 29.41
CA VAL A 867 -43.12 7.29 30.56
C VAL A 867 -42.44 8.64 30.39
N GLU A 868 -43.21 9.71 30.49
CA GLU A 868 -42.69 11.07 30.40
C GLU A 868 -41.95 11.46 31.68
N LYS A 869 -40.82 12.13 31.50
CA LYS A 869 -39.85 12.45 32.55
C LYS A 869 -40.43 13.29 33.68
N ILE A 870 -41.10 14.40 33.36
CA ILE A 870 -41.43 15.46 34.32
C ILE A 870 -42.70 15.14 35.10
N ARG A 871 -43.76 14.75 34.39
CA ARG A 871 -45.11 14.49 34.92
C ARG A 871 -45.34 13.04 35.29
N LYS A 872 -44.47 12.12 34.84
CA LYS A 872 -44.61 10.67 35.04
C LYS A 872 -45.92 10.12 34.46
N GLU A 873 -46.40 10.76 33.41
CA GLU A 873 -47.56 10.32 32.62
C GLU A 873 -47.10 9.32 31.54
N TYR A 874 -47.99 8.40 31.17
CA TYR A 874 -47.73 7.32 30.22
C TYR A 874 -48.31 7.68 28.86
N LEU A 875 -47.55 7.40 27.79
CA LEU A 875 -48.11 7.37 26.45
C LEU A 875 -49.19 6.28 26.39
N MET A 876 -50.31 6.57 25.72
CA MET A 876 -51.46 5.66 25.59
C MET A 876 -52.32 6.08 24.39
N ASP A 877 -53.42 5.39 24.13
CA ASP A 877 -54.50 5.90 23.29
C ASP A 877 -55.22 7.08 23.98
N GLU A 878 -55.89 7.94 23.21
CA GLU A 878 -56.61 9.08 23.78
C GLU A 878 -57.94 8.63 24.43
N TRP A 879 -57.99 8.65 25.76
CA TRP A 879 -59.18 8.29 26.55
C TRP A 879 -60.03 9.50 26.95
N ASN A 880 -59.51 10.72 26.81
CA ASN A 880 -60.29 11.91 27.13
C ASN A 880 -61.32 12.16 26.04
N LYS A 881 -62.60 11.86 26.34
CA LYS A 881 -63.74 12.04 25.44
C LYS A 881 -63.85 13.46 24.81
N ASN A 882 -63.26 14.47 25.46
CA ASN A 882 -63.24 15.84 24.94
C ASN A 882 -62.15 16.07 23.88
N LEU A 883 -61.17 15.17 23.78
CA LEU A 883 -60.02 15.22 22.87
C LEU A 883 -60.05 14.09 21.81
N THR A 884 -61.05 13.19 21.88
CA THR A 884 -61.31 12.13 20.89
C THR A 884 -62.22 12.58 19.74
N ASP A 885 -62.06 11.99 18.56
CA ASP A 885 -63.02 12.07 17.45
C ASP A 885 -63.68 10.71 17.18
N LYS A 886 -64.86 10.69 16.56
CA LYS A 886 -65.59 9.45 16.26
C LYS A 886 -64.93 8.57 15.19
N LYS A 887 -63.97 9.11 14.43
CA LYS A 887 -63.36 8.45 13.27
C LYS A 887 -61.83 8.36 13.34
N VAL A 888 -61.20 8.98 14.34
CA VAL A 888 -59.74 9.06 14.46
C VAL A 888 -59.29 8.58 15.83
N ASP A 889 -58.40 7.61 15.83
CA ASP A 889 -57.76 7.09 17.03
C ASP A 889 -56.53 7.95 17.35
N TYR A 890 -56.68 8.96 18.22
CA TYR A 890 -55.55 9.82 18.60
C TYR A 890 -54.65 9.14 19.64
N ALA A 891 -53.36 9.51 19.65
CA ALA A 891 -52.48 9.20 20.77
C ALA A 891 -52.71 10.22 21.89
N GLY A 892 -52.71 9.72 23.13
CA GLY A 892 -52.89 10.48 24.36
C GLY A 892 -51.74 10.27 25.34
N ILE A 893 -51.74 11.05 26.40
CA ILE A 893 -50.80 10.92 27.52
C ILE A 893 -51.54 11.20 28.82
N TRP A 894 -51.40 10.32 29.82
CA TRP A 894 -52.05 10.49 31.13
C TRP A 894 -51.44 9.59 32.22
N ASN A 895 -51.86 9.76 33.46
CA ASN A 895 -51.60 8.83 34.56
C ASN A 895 -52.07 7.39 34.25
N LYS A 896 -51.32 6.42 34.78
CA LYS A 896 -51.49 4.97 34.62
C LYS A 896 -52.92 4.46 34.80
N GLU A 897 -53.67 5.00 35.76
CA GLU A 897 -55.01 4.50 36.13
C GLU A 897 -56.07 4.81 35.07
N LYS A 898 -55.78 5.66 34.08
CA LYS A 898 -56.72 6.00 33.01
C LYS A 898 -56.68 5.06 31.82
N ALA A 899 -55.63 4.28 31.68
CA ALA A 899 -55.47 3.35 30.55
C ALA A 899 -56.08 1.96 30.80
N ASP A 900 -56.69 1.72 31.97
CA ASP A 900 -57.27 0.41 32.35
C ASP A 900 -56.29 -0.76 32.13
N GLY A 901 -55.01 -0.54 32.46
CA GLY A 901 -53.93 -1.52 32.28
C GLY A 901 -53.40 -1.65 30.85
N LYS A 902 -53.99 -1.00 29.85
CA LYS A 902 -53.61 -1.08 28.44
C LYS A 902 -52.58 -0.02 28.06
N LEU A 903 -51.32 -0.23 28.45
CA LEU A 903 -50.25 0.78 28.35
C LEU A 903 -49.10 0.39 27.43
N ALA A 904 -49.02 -0.89 27.06
CA ALA A 904 -47.92 -1.40 26.28
C ALA A 904 -48.13 -1.20 24.77
N PHE A 905 -47.06 -0.77 24.10
CA PHE A 905 -46.93 -0.63 22.66
C PHE A 905 -45.98 -1.69 22.12
N ILE A 906 -46.18 -2.09 20.87
CA ILE A 906 -45.20 -2.90 20.14
C ILE A 906 -44.29 -1.97 19.37
N VAL A 907 -42.99 -2.12 19.58
CA VAL A 907 -41.95 -1.36 18.88
C VAL A 907 -41.25 -2.30 17.90
N ASP A 908 -41.57 -2.20 16.61
CA ASP A 908 -40.95 -3.02 15.56
C ASP A 908 -39.84 -2.27 14.84
N THR A 909 -38.84 -3.02 14.36
CA THR A 909 -37.80 -2.46 13.48
C THR A 909 -38.38 -2.08 12.11
N ALA A 910 -38.10 -0.84 11.66
CA ALA A 910 -38.33 -0.41 10.28
C ALA A 910 -37.00 -0.30 9.51
N TRP A 911 -36.01 0.34 10.13
CA TRP A 911 -34.70 0.62 9.54
C TRP A 911 -33.63 0.74 10.65
N VAL A 912 -33.18 -0.39 11.19
CA VAL A 912 -32.35 -0.43 12.43
C VAL A 912 -30.95 -1.02 12.19
N ASN A 913 -30.74 -1.87 11.18
CA ASN A 913 -29.44 -2.52 10.88
C ASN A 913 -29.05 -2.46 9.38
N ARG A 914 -29.50 -1.42 8.68
CA ARG A 914 -29.26 -1.20 7.24
C ARG A 914 -29.11 0.30 6.97
N GLY A 915 -28.36 0.68 5.93
CA GLY A 915 -28.07 2.09 5.68
C GLY A 915 -27.43 2.76 6.89
N ALA A 916 -27.90 3.97 7.24
CA ALA A 916 -27.51 4.65 8.47
C ALA A 916 -28.39 4.29 9.68
N GLY A 917 -29.20 3.23 9.60
CA GLY A 917 -30.01 2.69 10.70
C GLY A 917 -29.17 2.34 11.94
N ASN A 918 -27.88 2.01 11.75
CA ASN A 918 -26.94 1.78 12.85
C ASN A 918 -26.81 2.99 13.79
N ILE A 919 -26.87 4.20 13.22
CA ILE A 919 -26.72 5.47 13.94
C ILE A 919 -28.10 6.04 14.28
N LYS A 920 -29.02 6.02 13.33
CA LYS A 920 -30.40 6.51 13.46
C LYS A 920 -31.38 5.38 13.19
N PRO A 921 -31.65 4.53 14.18
CA PRO A 921 -32.65 3.49 14.05
C PRO A 921 -34.03 4.14 13.88
N GLN A 922 -34.83 3.55 12.99
CA GLN A 922 -36.23 3.94 12.78
C GLN A 922 -37.13 2.76 13.13
N TYR A 923 -38.16 3.04 13.92
CA TYR A 923 -39.10 2.03 14.40
C TYR A 923 -40.52 2.35 13.98
N LEU A 924 -41.33 1.31 13.89
CA LEU A 924 -42.77 1.38 13.86
C LEU A 924 -43.28 1.18 15.29
N VAL A 925 -44.22 2.03 15.73
CA VAL A 925 -44.87 1.86 17.03
C VAL A 925 -46.32 1.44 16.75
N SER A 926 -46.78 0.32 17.31
CA SER A 926 -48.08 -0.25 16.97
C SER A 926 -48.85 -0.76 18.19
N VAL A 927 -50.17 -0.86 18.01
CA VAL A 927 -51.16 -1.32 18.99
C VAL A 927 -52.14 -2.28 18.30
N ALA A 928 -52.95 -3.01 19.08
CA ALA A 928 -53.97 -3.94 18.55
C ALA A 928 -53.44 -4.93 17.48
N ARG A 929 -52.32 -5.62 17.76
CA ARG A 929 -51.64 -6.51 16.81
C ARG A 929 -52.36 -7.86 16.61
N GLN A 930 -52.47 -8.30 15.35
CA GLN A 930 -53.04 -9.58 14.92
C GLN A 930 -52.30 -10.13 13.69
N ASP A 931 -51.06 -10.58 13.89
CA ASP A 931 -50.15 -10.98 12.81
C ASP A 931 -50.64 -12.21 12.04
N GLN A 932 -50.38 -12.22 10.73
CA GLN A 932 -50.80 -13.27 9.81
C GLN A 932 -49.58 -14.02 9.28
N ALA A 933 -49.54 -15.33 9.49
CA ALA A 933 -48.47 -16.19 8.96
C ALA A 933 -48.59 -16.34 7.43
N GLY A 934 -47.45 -16.42 6.75
CA GLY A 934 -47.41 -16.73 5.32
C GLY A 934 -47.74 -18.20 5.07
N THR A 935 -48.36 -18.50 3.92
CA THR A 935 -48.62 -19.88 3.50
C THR A 935 -47.70 -20.27 2.34
N PRO A 936 -47.04 -21.44 2.39
CA PRO A 936 -46.25 -21.94 1.28
C PRO A 936 -47.12 -22.17 0.04
N GLY A 937 -46.60 -21.83 -1.14
CA GLY A 937 -47.25 -22.15 -2.40
C GLY A 937 -47.24 -23.66 -2.63
N VAL A 938 -48.37 -24.22 -3.04
CA VAL A 938 -48.49 -25.63 -3.41
C VAL A 938 -48.47 -25.72 -4.94
N PRO A 939 -47.38 -26.22 -5.55
CA PRO A 939 -47.32 -26.37 -7.00
C PRO A 939 -48.33 -27.41 -7.48
N CYS A 940 -48.76 -27.28 -8.73
CA CYS A 940 -49.66 -28.23 -9.36
C CYS A 940 -49.03 -29.63 -9.40
N THR A 941 -49.68 -30.59 -8.74
CA THR A 941 -49.19 -31.98 -8.60
C THR A 941 -49.60 -32.88 -9.76
N TYR A 942 -50.39 -32.37 -10.71
CA TYR A 942 -50.84 -33.16 -11.84
C TYR A 942 -49.74 -33.31 -12.90
N ALA A 943 -49.55 -34.54 -13.39
CA ALA A 943 -48.50 -34.91 -14.34
C ALA A 943 -48.81 -34.55 -15.82
N HIS A 944 -49.36 -33.36 -16.08
CA HIS A 944 -49.64 -32.84 -17.43
C HIS A 944 -48.90 -31.51 -17.69
N ASN A 945 -48.88 -31.04 -18.94
CA ASN A 945 -48.35 -29.73 -19.29
C ASN A 945 -49.09 -28.64 -18.51
N HIS A 946 -48.38 -27.84 -17.72
CA HIS A 946 -48.99 -26.80 -16.90
C HIS A 946 -49.33 -25.57 -17.75
N PHE A 947 -50.52 -25.00 -17.52
CA PHE A 947 -50.99 -23.78 -18.19
C PHE A 947 -51.45 -22.73 -17.18
N ASP A 948 -51.28 -21.45 -17.51
CA ASP A 948 -51.88 -20.34 -16.76
C ASP A 948 -53.37 -20.17 -17.09
N ASN A 949 -54.05 -19.22 -16.43
CA ASN A 949 -55.46 -18.89 -16.69
C ASN A 949 -55.72 -18.32 -18.10
N ALA A 950 -54.68 -17.91 -18.83
CA ALA A 950 -54.75 -17.42 -20.19
C ALA A 950 -54.44 -18.51 -21.24
N GLY A 951 -54.15 -19.74 -20.80
CA GLY A 951 -53.84 -20.88 -21.67
C GLY A 951 -52.39 -20.93 -22.15
N ASN A 952 -51.47 -20.15 -21.58
CA ASN A 952 -50.05 -20.20 -21.91
C ASN A 952 -49.35 -21.31 -21.12
N PRO A 953 -48.37 -22.02 -21.71
CA PRO A 953 -47.55 -22.98 -20.99
C PRO A 953 -46.74 -22.28 -19.89
N VAL A 954 -46.76 -22.85 -18.69
CA VAL A 954 -46.05 -22.33 -17.51
C VAL A 954 -45.44 -23.48 -16.71
N GLU A 955 -44.66 -23.16 -15.68
CA GLU A 955 -44.14 -24.14 -14.73
C GLU A 955 -45.22 -24.57 -13.70
N ALA A 956 -44.98 -25.67 -12.99
CA ALA A 956 -45.95 -26.28 -12.07
C ALA A 956 -46.47 -25.34 -10.98
N ASP A 957 -45.63 -24.42 -10.52
CA ASP A 957 -45.91 -23.40 -9.50
C ASP A 957 -46.74 -22.21 -10.01
N LYS A 958 -46.80 -22.02 -11.33
CA LYS A 958 -47.56 -20.96 -12.00
C LYS A 958 -48.79 -21.48 -12.74
N CYS A 959 -49.04 -22.78 -12.64
CA CYS A 959 -50.21 -23.44 -13.19
C CYS A 959 -51.50 -22.86 -12.57
N SER A 960 -52.59 -22.81 -13.34
CA SER A 960 -53.93 -22.43 -12.85
C SER A 960 -54.44 -23.30 -11.69
N HIS A 961 -53.87 -24.51 -11.51
CA HIS A 961 -54.15 -25.42 -10.39
C HIS A 961 -53.20 -25.26 -9.20
N ALA A 962 -52.14 -24.45 -9.30
CA ALA A 962 -51.25 -24.19 -8.19
C ALA A 962 -51.94 -23.29 -7.16
N THR A 963 -51.67 -23.53 -5.87
CA THR A 963 -52.06 -22.59 -4.82
C THR A 963 -50.90 -21.61 -4.64
N PRO A 964 -51.08 -20.30 -4.92
CA PRO A 964 -50.01 -19.32 -4.76
C PRO A 964 -49.54 -19.24 -3.31
N ALA A 965 -48.24 -19.00 -3.11
CA ALA A 965 -47.73 -18.66 -1.79
C ALA A 965 -48.34 -17.33 -1.33
N SER A 966 -48.75 -17.23 -0.07
CA SER A 966 -49.12 -15.96 0.54
C SER A 966 -47.97 -15.44 1.41
N GLN A 967 -47.61 -14.17 1.23
CA GLN A 967 -46.66 -13.51 2.10
C GLN A 967 -47.30 -13.25 3.47
N GLY A 968 -46.62 -13.65 4.55
CA GLY A 968 -47.02 -13.31 5.92
C GLY A 968 -46.81 -11.83 6.21
N PHE A 969 -47.56 -11.29 7.16
CA PHE A 969 -47.52 -9.87 7.47
C PHE A 969 -47.98 -9.53 8.88
N ASN A 970 -47.57 -8.36 9.36
CA ASN A 970 -47.86 -7.86 10.69
C ASN A 970 -49.00 -6.84 10.64
N TYR A 971 -50.21 -7.23 11.06
CA TYR A 971 -51.37 -6.34 11.10
C TYR A 971 -51.47 -5.66 12.47
N GLY A 972 -51.71 -4.34 12.48
CA GLY A 972 -52.03 -3.60 13.69
C GLY A 972 -52.48 -2.18 13.39
N LYS A 973 -52.64 -1.37 14.43
CA LYS A 973 -52.78 0.08 14.29
C LYS A 973 -51.46 0.75 14.61
N TYR A 974 -50.88 1.44 13.63
CA TYR A 974 -49.55 2.01 13.70
C TYR A 974 -49.62 3.51 14.01
N LEU A 975 -48.76 3.97 14.92
CA LEU A 975 -48.62 5.36 15.31
C LEU A 975 -48.03 6.15 14.14
N VAL A 976 -48.76 7.16 13.67
CA VAL A 976 -48.40 8.02 12.56
C VAL A 976 -48.58 9.48 12.93
N SER A 977 -47.77 10.32 12.32
CA SER A 977 -48.00 11.76 12.22
C SER A 977 -49.03 12.04 11.13
N PHE A 978 -50.07 12.82 11.44
CA PHE A 978 -51.08 13.21 10.45
C PHE A 978 -50.65 14.35 9.52
N GLY A 979 -49.33 14.55 9.36
CA GLY A 979 -48.77 15.63 8.55
C GLY A 979 -49.26 15.65 7.11
N ASP A 980 -49.37 14.50 6.45
CA ASP A 980 -49.84 14.45 5.05
C ASP A 980 -51.31 14.88 4.89
N SER A 981 -52.16 14.58 5.89
CA SER A 981 -53.58 14.95 5.89
C SER A 981 -53.82 16.45 6.11
N ALA A 982 -52.82 17.18 6.62
CA ALA A 982 -52.90 18.63 6.83
C ALA A 982 -52.65 19.45 5.54
N LEU A 983 -52.22 18.83 4.42
CA LEU A 983 -51.84 19.49 3.16
C LEU A 983 -52.98 19.77 2.16
N ILE A 984 -54.23 19.42 2.47
CA ILE A 984 -55.34 19.60 1.52
C ILE A 984 -55.77 21.07 1.46
N LYS A 985 -55.13 21.87 0.59
CA LYS A 985 -55.60 23.22 0.21
C LYS A 985 -57.06 23.16 -0.25
N GLY A 986 -57.94 23.89 0.43
CA GLY A 986 -59.39 23.94 0.14
C GLY A 986 -60.26 23.01 1.00
N LYS A 987 -59.67 22.21 1.92
CA LYS A 987 -60.38 21.49 2.98
C LYS A 987 -59.74 21.78 4.34
N GLU A 988 -59.72 23.06 4.72
CA GLU A 988 -59.35 23.46 6.07
C GLU A 988 -60.32 22.82 7.08
N TYR A 989 -59.90 21.74 7.72
CA TYR A 989 -60.58 21.23 8.90
C TYR A 989 -60.26 22.20 10.04
N LYS A 990 -61.06 23.27 10.17
CA LYS A 990 -61.12 24.09 11.39
C LYS A 990 -61.78 23.29 12.51
N THR A 991 -61.10 22.25 12.96
CA THR A 991 -61.50 21.43 14.09
C THR A 991 -60.72 21.88 15.33
N PRO A 992 -61.32 21.93 16.53
CA PRO A 992 -60.68 22.46 17.74
C PRO A 992 -59.41 21.71 18.19
N TYR A 993 -59.10 20.57 17.59
CA TYR A 993 -57.99 19.68 17.91
C TYR A 993 -56.94 19.58 16.80
N MET A 994 -56.98 20.45 15.78
CA MET A 994 -55.94 20.56 14.75
C MET A 994 -55.74 22.04 14.39
N ASP A 995 -54.55 22.59 14.68
CA ASP A 995 -54.19 23.98 14.37
C ASP A 995 -53.12 23.99 13.26
N ILE A 996 -53.59 23.86 12.02
CA ILE A 996 -52.73 23.88 10.83
C ILE A 996 -52.10 25.27 10.65
N ASP A 997 -52.85 26.35 10.94
CA ASP A 997 -52.40 27.74 10.82
C ASP A 997 -51.32 28.10 11.85
N GLY A 998 -51.37 27.50 13.05
CA GLY A 998 -50.35 27.59 14.10
C GLY A 998 -49.18 26.61 13.95
N GLY A 999 -49.23 25.69 12.97
CA GLY A 999 -48.15 24.77 12.63
C GLY A 999 -48.07 23.48 13.47
N TYR A 1000 -49.18 23.02 14.07
CA TYR A 1000 -49.20 21.83 14.93
C TYR A 1000 -49.83 20.62 14.22
N THR A 1001 -49.10 19.49 14.18
CA THR A 1001 -49.56 18.23 13.59
C THR A 1001 -49.91 17.22 14.68
N ARG A 1002 -51.15 16.71 14.70
CA ARG A 1002 -51.57 15.64 15.64
C ARG A 1002 -50.93 14.30 15.26
N VAL A 1003 -50.80 13.44 16.26
CA VAL A 1003 -50.35 12.06 16.11
C VAL A 1003 -51.45 11.09 16.54
N GLY A 1004 -51.51 9.92 15.92
CA GLY A 1004 -52.53 8.92 16.21
C GLY A 1004 -52.30 7.61 15.48
N PHE A 1005 -53.26 6.70 15.50
CA PHE A 1005 -53.11 5.34 15.02
C PHE A 1005 -53.93 5.09 13.75
N VAL A 1006 -53.35 4.40 12.78
CA VAL A 1006 -54.03 3.95 11.55
C VAL A 1006 -53.89 2.46 11.36
N LYS A 1007 -54.96 1.80 10.91
CA LYS A 1007 -54.91 0.37 10.54
C LYS A 1007 -53.94 0.19 9.37
N ALA A 1008 -52.94 -0.66 9.55
CA ALA A 1008 -51.96 -0.93 8.51
C ALA A 1008 -51.42 -2.37 8.60
N ILE A 1009 -50.79 -2.80 7.52
CA ILE A 1009 -50.04 -4.04 7.43
C ILE A 1009 -48.56 -3.70 7.19
N HIS A 1010 -47.65 -4.26 7.99
CA HIS A 1010 -46.21 -4.23 7.72
C HIS A 1010 -45.80 -5.55 7.05
N ALA A 1011 -45.29 -5.48 5.82
CA ALA A 1011 -44.82 -6.63 5.07
C ALA A 1011 -43.55 -6.29 4.27
N GLY A 1012 -42.47 -7.03 4.53
CA GLY A 1012 -41.16 -6.75 3.91
C GLY A 1012 -40.65 -5.37 4.30
N ASP A 1013 -40.23 -4.57 3.31
CA ASP A 1013 -39.73 -3.20 3.53
C ASP A 1013 -40.82 -2.13 3.29
N SER A 1014 -42.09 -2.45 3.56
CA SER A 1014 -43.21 -1.56 3.26
C SER A 1014 -44.32 -1.62 4.32
N LEU A 1015 -44.90 -0.46 4.60
CA LEU A 1015 -46.10 -0.31 5.42
C LEU A 1015 -47.29 0.05 4.51
N PHE A 1016 -48.32 -0.78 4.53
CA PHE A 1016 -49.54 -0.65 3.73
C PHE A 1016 -50.65 -0.08 4.62
N ILE A 1017 -50.94 1.21 4.50
CA ILE A 1017 -52.03 1.86 5.24
C ILE A 1017 -53.36 1.40 4.62
N LEU A 1018 -54.24 0.83 5.44
CA LEU A 1018 -55.50 0.25 4.97
C LEU A 1018 -56.57 1.32 4.84
N VAL A 1019 -57.08 1.49 3.62
CA VAL A 1019 -58.15 2.44 3.27
C VAL A 1019 -59.21 1.75 2.41
N ASN A 1020 -60.31 2.46 2.14
CA ASN A 1020 -61.46 1.96 1.36
C ASN A 1020 -61.99 0.64 1.95
N ASP A 1021 -62.32 -0.33 1.09
CA ASP A 1021 -62.88 -1.62 1.48
C ASP A 1021 -61.94 -2.43 2.39
N PHE A 1022 -60.62 -2.21 2.30
CA PHE A 1022 -59.63 -2.93 3.13
C PHE A 1022 -59.59 -2.45 4.58
N ALA A 1023 -60.04 -1.23 4.90
CA ALA A 1023 -60.00 -0.69 6.27
C ALA A 1023 -60.94 -1.44 7.24
N ASN A 1024 -61.97 -2.09 6.69
CA ASN A 1024 -62.99 -2.82 7.46
C ASN A 1024 -62.89 -4.35 7.29
N MET A 1025 -61.95 -4.84 6.47
CA MET A 1025 -61.69 -6.27 6.31
C MET A 1025 -61.03 -6.84 7.55
N LYS A 1026 -61.33 -8.10 7.85
CA LYS A 1026 -60.65 -8.82 8.93
C LYS A 1026 -59.22 -9.16 8.52
N PRO A 1027 -58.25 -9.23 9.46
CA PRO A 1027 -56.86 -9.52 9.14
C PRO A 1027 -56.66 -10.81 8.33
N GLU A 1028 -57.43 -11.86 8.63
CA GLU A 1028 -57.38 -13.14 7.92
C GLU A 1028 -57.88 -13.08 6.45
N GLU A 1029 -58.57 -12.01 6.05
CA GLU A 1029 -59.07 -11.79 4.68
C GLU A 1029 -58.13 -10.91 3.84
N LEU A 1030 -57.11 -10.31 4.46
CA LEU A 1030 -56.20 -9.37 3.80
C LEU A 1030 -55.09 -10.12 3.06
N ASN A 1031 -54.72 -9.60 1.89
CA ASN A 1031 -53.63 -10.13 1.06
C ASN A 1031 -52.81 -8.99 0.45
N VAL A 1032 -51.48 -9.01 0.65
CA VAL A 1032 -50.56 -7.95 0.22
C VAL A 1032 -50.62 -7.71 -1.29
N GLU A 1033 -50.64 -8.76 -2.11
CA GLU A 1033 -50.66 -8.64 -3.57
C GLU A 1033 -51.99 -8.04 -4.07
N THR A 1034 -53.12 -8.42 -3.46
CA THR A 1034 -54.43 -7.85 -3.76
C THR A 1034 -54.48 -6.35 -3.43
N ILE A 1035 -53.91 -5.95 -2.28
CA ILE A 1035 -53.84 -4.55 -1.87
C ILE A 1035 -52.99 -3.73 -2.86
N ILE A 1036 -51.80 -4.23 -3.21
CA ILE A 1036 -50.91 -3.57 -4.19
C ILE A 1036 -51.65 -3.34 -5.52
N LYS A 1037 -52.24 -4.39 -6.11
CA LYS A 1037 -52.97 -4.31 -7.38
C LYS A 1037 -54.14 -3.33 -7.31
N ALA A 1038 -54.89 -3.34 -6.20
CA ALA A 1038 -56.02 -2.44 -6.00
C ALA A 1038 -55.57 -0.98 -5.89
N TYR A 1039 -54.50 -0.70 -5.14
CA TYR A 1039 -53.98 0.66 -4.94
C TYR A 1039 -53.30 1.21 -6.19
N GLU A 1040 -52.55 0.39 -6.93
CA GLU A 1040 -51.99 0.76 -8.24
C GLU A 1040 -53.09 1.07 -9.26
N LYS A 1041 -54.13 0.23 -9.33
CA LYS A 1041 -55.30 0.45 -10.20
C LYS A 1041 -56.03 1.74 -9.85
N ALA A 1042 -56.15 2.05 -8.56
CA ALA A 1042 -56.76 3.29 -8.08
C ALA A 1042 -55.81 4.50 -8.13
N LYS A 1043 -54.51 4.30 -8.44
CA LYS A 1043 -53.45 5.33 -8.43
C LYS A 1043 -53.29 6.04 -7.08
N ILE A 1044 -53.43 5.27 -6.00
CA ILE A 1044 -53.26 5.75 -4.61
C ILE A 1044 -52.09 5.06 -3.89
N ASN A 1045 -51.35 4.22 -4.61
CA ASN A 1045 -50.21 3.47 -4.09
C ASN A 1045 -49.09 4.39 -3.55
N GLU A 1046 -48.82 5.52 -4.20
CA GLU A 1046 -47.80 6.48 -3.73
C GLU A 1046 -48.16 7.16 -2.39
N THR A 1047 -49.44 7.13 -2.00
CA THR A 1047 -49.93 7.74 -0.75
C THR A 1047 -50.04 6.72 0.39
N TYR A 1048 -50.51 5.51 0.11
CA TYR A 1048 -50.86 4.52 1.14
C TYR A 1048 -49.92 3.30 1.21
N ILE A 1049 -48.92 3.23 0.33
CA ILE A 1049 -47.82 2.25 0.43
C ILE A 1049 -46.55 3.01 0.76
N VAL A 1050 -46.15 2.98 2.03
CA VAL A 1050 -44.98 3.69 2.51
C VAL A 1050 -43.76 2.78 2.39
N ASN A 1051 -42.79 3.19 1.59
CA ASN A 1051 -41.48 2.54 1.52
C ASN A 1051 -40.71 2.83 2.81
N LEU A 1052 -40.35 1.79 3.56
CA LEU A 1052 -39.63 1.93 4.83
C LEU A 1052 -38.11 2.05 4.65
N ARG A 1053 -37.59 1.83 3.42
CA ARG A 1053 -36.16 1.98 3.11
C ARG A 1053 -35.68 3.43 3.20
N GLY A 1054 -34.39 3.59 3.46
CA GLY A 1054 -33.70 4.87 3.42
C GLY A 1054 -33.75 5.66 4.73
N ASP A 1055 -32.75 6.52 4.94
CA ASP A 1055 -32.45 7.16 6.22
C ASP A 1055 -33.35 8.38 6.54
N ASN A 1056 -34.14 8.82 5.56
CA ASN A 1056 -35.09 9.92 5.71
C ASN A 1056 -36.20 9.57 6.71
N HIS A 1057 -36.58 10.55 7.54
CA HIS A 1057 -37.77 10.46 8.39
C HIS A 1057 -39.01 10.26 7.53
N LYS A 1058 -39.94 9.45 8.03
CA LYS A 1058 -41.26 9.21 7.43
C LYS A 1058 -42.32 9.52 8.48
N ASN A 1059 -43.52 9.87 8.05
CA ASN A 1059 -44.62 10.15 8.96
C ASN A 1059 -45.06 8.92 9.77
N VAL A 1060 -44.64 7.72 9.36
CA VAL A 1060 -45.00 6.45 10.00
C VAL A 1060 -43.89 5.85 10.86
N THR A 1061 -42.69 6.44 10.82
CA THR A 1061 -41.50 5.93 11.53
C THR A 1061 -41.01 6.92 12.57
N TRP A 1062 -40.51 6.39 13.67
CA TRP A 1062 -40.05 7.16 14.82
C TRP A 1062 -38.58 6.84 15.11
N SER A 1063 -37.78 7.88 15.36
CA SER A 1063 -36.41 7.76 15.88
C SER A 1063 -36.37 8.37 17.27
N PHE A 1064 -35.61 7.75 18.18
CA PHE A 1064 -35.65 8.10 19.60
C PHE A 1064 -34.34 8.77 19.98
N ARG A 1065 -34.28 10.10 19.92
CA ARG A 1065 -33.01 10.83 20.06
C ARG A 1065 -32.67 11.05 21.53
N TYR A 1066 -31.46 10.69 21.94
CA TYR A 1066 -31.03 10.93 23.31
C TYR A 1066 -30.91 12.41 23.64
N VAL A 1067 -31.32 12.77 24.86
CA VAL A 1067 -31.11 14.10 25.44
C VAL A 1067 -29.62 14.31 25.78
N ASN A 1068 -28.98 13.25 26.28
CA ASN A 1068 -27.58 13.22 26.73
C ASN A 1068 -26.79 12.10 26.03
N PRO A 1069 -26.49 12.19 24.73
CA PRO A 1069 -25.83 11.12 23.98
C PRO A 1069 -24.47 10.70 24.57
N ASP A 1070 -23.72 11.65 25.14
CA ASP A 1070 -22.41 11.39 25.77
C ASP A 1070 -22.50 10.51 27.04
N LYS A 1071 -23.70 10.41 27.64
CA LYS A 1071 -23.97 9.57 28.83
C LYS A 1071 -24.80 8.34 28.52
N ALA A 1072 -25.42 8.28 27.35
CA ALA A 1072 -26.38 7.25 27.00
C ALA A 1072 -25.75 5.84 27.01
N ALA A 1073 -24.48 5.72 26.61
CA ALA A 1073 -23.73 4.47 26.66
C ALA A 1073 -23.68 3.86 28.07
N GLN A 1074 -23.63 4.69 29.12
CA GLN A 1074 -23.52 4.22 30.50
C GLN A 1074 -24.76 3.41 30.95
N ALA A 1075 -25.94 3.72 30.40
CA ALA A 1075 -27.15 2.96 30.69
C ALA A 1075 -27.13 1.54 30.11
N TYR A 1076 -26.31 1.30 29.06
CA TYR A 1076 -26.10 -0.03 28.50
C TYR A 1076 -25.10 -0.85 29.33
N GLU A 1077 -24.29 -0.21 30.16
CA GLU A 1077 -23.33 -0.88 31.05
C GLU A 1077 -23.94 -1.22 32.42
N ASP A 1078 -24.79 -0.33 32.97
CA ASP A 1078 -25.39 -0.53 34.28
C ASP A 1078 -26.76 -1.22 34.26
N GLY A 1079 -27.32 -1.43 33.06
CA GLY A 1079 -28.60 -2.09 32.81
C GLY A 1079 -29.80 -1.33 33.37
N LYS A 1080 -29.78 0.02 33.40
CA LYS A 1080 -30.85 0.82 34.01
C LYS A 1080 -31.36 1.95 33.11
N GLU A 1081 -32.68 1.98 32.95
CA GLU A 1081 -33.41 3.12 32.38
C GLU A 1081 -33.48 4.30 33.37
N GLY A 1082 -33.07 5.50 32.94
CA GLY A 1082 -33.01 6.69 33.78
C GLY A 1082 -32.45 7.94 33.11
N GLU A 1083 -31.84 8.85 33.89
CA GLU A 1083 -31.40 10.19 33.44
C GLU A 1083 -30.32 10.17 32.34
N ASN A 1084 -29.57 9.07 32.24
CA ASN A 1084 -28.46 8.93 31.30
C ASN A 1084 -28.92 8.62 29.88
N ASN A 1085 -30.06 7.95 29.71
CA ASN A 1085 -30.56 7.45 28.43
C ASN A 1085 -31.98 7.95 28.12
N GLU A 1086 -32.39 9.08 28.68
CA GLU A 1086 -33.64 9.75 28.32
C GLU A 1086 -33.63 10.19 26.85
N PHE A 1087 -34.78 10.07 26.18
CA PHE A 1087 -34.89 10.35 24.75
C PHE A 1087 -36.17 11.12 24.39
N MET A 1088 -36.17 11.71 23.20
CA MET A 1088 -37.34 12.35 22.58
C MET A 1088 -37.78 11.59 21.33
N PHE A 1089 -39.08 11.55 21.06
CA PHE A 1089 -39.62 11.01 19.81
C PHE A 1089 -39.40 12.01 18.68
N GLU A 1090 -38.50 11.69 17.76
CA GLU A 1090 -38.14 12.45 16.56
C GLU A 1090 -38.94 11.91 15.35
N SER A 1091 -39.69 12.81 14.69
CA SER A 1091 -40.44 12.52 13.48
C SER A 1091 -40.10 13.50 12.35
N ASN A 1092 -40.77 13.36 11.22
CA ASN A 1092 -40.60 14.23 10.05
C ASN A 1092 -41.16 15.64 10.32
N ILE A 1093 -40.53 16.67 9.74
CA ILE A 1093 -40.95 18.07 9.88
C ILE A 1093 -42.11 18.39 8.94
N TYR A 1094 -43.11 19.12 9.47
CA TYR A 1094 -44.24 19.66 8.73
C TYR A 1094 -44.18 21.20 8.60
N SER A 1095 -43.66 21.71 7.46
CA SER A 1095 -44.11 22.93 6.76
C SER A 1095 -43.22 23.23 5.53
N GLU A 1096 -43.82 23.72 4.43
CA GLU A 1096 -43.08 24.37 3.33
C GLU A 1096 -42.67 25.82 3.67
N THR A 1097 -43.24 26.40 4.73
CA THR A 1097 -43.27 27.85 4.99
C THR A 1097 -42.65 28.31 6.31
N ALA A 1098 -41.80 27.51 6.95
CA ALA A 1098 -40.90 28.05 7.98
C ALA A 1098 -39.84 28.93 7.30
N ASP A 1099 -40.20 30.21 7.17
CA ASP A 1099 -39.48 31.35 6.60
C ASP A 1099 -38.01 31.06 6.24
N ALA A 1100 -37.71 31.02 4.94
CA ALA A 1100 -36.34 30.94 4.43
C ALA A 1100 -35.45 32.07 4.99
N ALA A 1101 -36.06 33.16 5.47
CA ALA A 1101 -35.42 34.32 6.07
C ALA A 1101 -34.75 34.06 7.45
N VAL A 1102 -35.11 33.00 8.19
CA VAL A 1102 -34.61 32.81 9.57
C VAL A 1102 -33.46 31.80 9.69
N THR A 1103 -33.29 30.85 8.76
CA THR A 1103 -32.41 29.67 9.00
C THR A 1103 -31.54 29.17 7.84
N GLY A 1104 -31.65 29.73 6.62
CA GLY A 1104 -30.76 29.39 5.51
C GLY A 1104 -30.46 27.90 5.31
N ASN A 1105 -31.46 27.03 5.08
CA ASN A 1105 -31.36 25.62 4.66
C ASN A 1105 -30.40 24.65 5.41
N LYS A 1106 -29.61 25.07 6.40
CA LYS A 1106 -28.63 24.24 7.09
C LYS A 1106 -29.25 23.62 8.35
N GLY A 1107 -29.26 22.29 8.42
CA GLY A 1107 -29.53 21.54 9.66
C GLY A 1107 -30.97 21.15 9.96
N LYS A 1108 -31.93 21.32 9.03
CA LYS A 1108 -33.32 20.84 9.19
C LYS A 1108 -33.47 19.38 8.73
N ALA A 1109 -34.40 18.63 9.33
CA ALA A 1109 -34.86 17.38 8.72
C ALA A 1109 -35.45 17.66 7.33
N THR A 1110 -35.08 16.84 6.35
CA THR A 1110 -35.39 17.10 4.92
C THR A 1110 -36.86 16.85 4.63
N ALA A 1111 -37.54 17.81 3.99
CA ALA A 1111 -38.86 17.57 3.40
C ALA A 1111 -38.74 16.66 2.18
N GLY A 1112 -39.44 15.53 2.19
CA GLY A 1112 -39.60 14.65 1.03
C GLY A 1112 -38.70 13.40 1.02
N TYR A 1113 -39.30 12.32 0.51
CA TYR A 1113 -38.90 10.92 0.71
C TYR A 1113 -37.66 10.42 -0.06
N LYS A 1114 -36.99 11.23 -0.90
CA LYS A 1114 -36.21 10.68 -2.04
C LYS A 1114 -34.69 10.51 -1.85
N GLU A 1115 -34.01 11.33 -1.04
CA GLU A 1115 -32.53 11.26 -0.90
C GLU A 1115 -32.05 11.67 0.50
N VAL A 1116 -30.93 11.11 0.97
CA VAL A 1116 -30.29 11.48 2.24
C VAL A 1116 -29.59 12.83 2.07
N LYS A 1117 -30.03 13.85 2.82
CA LYS A 1117 -29.40 15.19 2.83
C LYS A 1117 -28.85 15.55 4.20
N ALA A 1118 -28.03 16.60 4.28
CA ALA A 1118 -27.53 17.13 5.54
C ALA A 1118 -28.72 17.50 6.46
N GLY A 1119 -28.78 16.92 7.66
CA GLY A 1119 -29.94 17.01 8.56
C GLY A 1119 -30.87 15.79 8.55
N SER A 1120 -30.57 14.73 7.79
CA SER A 1120 -31.35 13.48 7.87
C SER A 1120 -31.10 12.70 9.17
N ILE A 1121 -29.98 12.97 9.85
CA ILE A 1121 -29.57 12.35 11.11
C ILE A 1121 -29.14 13.42 12.10
N ALA A 1122 -29.64 13.30 13.32
CA ALA A 1122 -29.50 14.23 14.43
C ALA A 1122 -29.62 15.70 14.00
N PRO A 1123 -30.70 16.08 13.29
CA PRO A 1123 -30.86 17.43 12.77
C PRO A 1123 -30.77 18.48 13.88
N GLN A 1124 -30.25 19.67 13.55
CA GLN A 1124 -30.29 20.79 14.48
C GLN A 1124 -31.75 21.20 14.76
N TYR A 1125 -32.63 21.09 13.76
CA TYR A 1125 -34.06 21.37 13.88
C TYR A 1125 -34.90 20.15 13.48
N ALA A 1126 -35.82 19.72 14.33
CA ALA A 1126 -36.65 18.54 14.08
C ALA A 1126 -38.09 18.71 14.61
N ALA A 1127 -38.95 17.74 14.29
CA ALA A 1127 -40.29 17.64 14.85
C ALA A 1127 -40.28 16.63 16.00
N TRP A 1128 -40.50 17.12 17.22
CA TRP A 1128 -40.50 16.36 18.45
C TRP A 1128 -41.94 16.14 18.94
N LEU A 1129 -42.23 14.99 19.52
CA LEU A 1129 -43.51 14.80 20.21
C LEU A 1129 -43.64 15.78 21.38
N LYS A 1130 -44.76 16.50 21.43
CA LYS A 1130 -45.08 17.56 22.39
C LYS A 1130 -46.52 17.43 22.87
N MET A 1131 -46.80 17.88 24.09
CA MET A 1131 -48.17 18.14 24.54
C MET A 1131 -48.53 19.61 24.35
N GLN A 1132 -49.63 19.89 23.64
CA GLN A 1132 -50.19 21.22 23.40
C GLN A 1132 -51.68 21.22 23.73
N ASN A 1133 -52.11 22.02 24.71
CA ASN A 1133 -53.52 22.10 25.17
C ASN A 1133 -54.14 20.73 25.51
N GLY A 1134 -53.36 19.83 26.11
CA GLY A 1134 -53.78 18.47 26.46
C GLY A 1134 -53.75 17.46 25.29
N CYS A 1135 -53.48 17.91 24.06
CA CYS A 1135 -53.34 17.06 22.89
C CYS A 1135 -51.87 16.76 22.59
N LEU A 1136 -51.54 15.52 22.21
CA LEU A 1136 -50.23 15.19 21.63
C LEU A 1136 -50.14 15.67 20.18
N VAL A 1137 -49.09 16.46 19.90
CA VAL A 1137 -48.76 17.06 18.60
C VAL A 1137 -47.25 17.03 18.36
N LEU A 1138 -46.81 17.35 17.16
CA LEU A 1138 -45.41 17.60 16.85
C LEU A 1138 -45.04 19.08 17.04
N THR A 1139 -43.80 19.36 17.47
CA THR A 1139 -43.22 20.70 17.45
C THR A 1139 -43.12 21.23 16.02
N ARG A 1140 -43.05 22.57 15.89
CA ARG A 1140 -42.85 23.24 14.61
C ARG A 1140 -41.46 22.94 14.03
N GLY A 1141 -41.31 23.08 12.72
CA GLY A 1141 -40.07 22.81 11.98
C GLY A 1141 -38.89 23.76 12.24
N ASP A 1142 -39.08 24.75 13.10
CA ASP A 1142 -38.06 25.68 13.62
C ASP A 1142 -37.64 25.37 15.06
N SER A 1143 -38.12 24.26 15.66
CA SER A 1143 -37.71 23.83 17.00
C SER A 1143 -36.29 23.25 17.00
N GLU A 1144 -35.38 23.91 17.72
CA GLU A 1144 -33.97 23.54 17.81
C GLU A 1144 -33.76 22.44 18.86
N PHE A 1145 -32.93 21.44 18.55
CA PHE A 1145 -32.61 20.35 19.49
C PHE A 1145 -32.07 20.87 20.85
N SER A 1146 -31.27 21.95 20.84
CA SER A 1146 -30.72 22.57 22.05
C SER A 1146 -31.81 23.09 22.99
N ALA A 1147 -32.90 23.62 22.45
CA ALA A 1147 -34.08 24.09 23.19
C ALA A 1147 -35.01 22.93 23.54
N ALA A 1148 -35.29 22.03 22.59
CA ALA A 1148 -36.16 20.88 22.78
C ALA A 1148 -35.68 19.96 23.90
N LYS A 1149 -34.37 19.64 23.96
CA LYS A 1149 -33.80 18.73 24.96
C LYS A 1149 -33.88 19.23 26.40
N THR A 1150 -34.13 20.53 26.59
CA THR A 1150 -34.34 21.14 27.92
C THR A 1150 -35.81 21.31 28.27
N GLY A 1151 -36.72 20.88 27.38
CA GLY A 1151 -38.16 21.09 27.50
C GLY A 1151 -38.61 22.52 27.19
N SER A 1152 -37.70 23.43 26.80
CA SER A 1152 -38.03 24.85 26.55
C SER A 1152 -39.04 25.04 25.42
N ASP A 1153 -38.99 24.18 24.39
CA ASP A 1153 -39.94 24.21 23.26
C ASP A 1153 -41.21 23.37 23.54
N GLY A 1154 -41.28 22.74 24.71
CA GLY A 1154 -42.36 21.86 25.14
C GLY A 1154 -42.29 20.43 24.60
N ALA A 1155 -41.15 20.02 24.02
CA ALA A 1155 -40.92 18.62 23.66
C ALA A 1155 -40.99 17.72 24.91
N LEU A 1156 -41.62 16.55 24.76
CA LEU A 1156 -41.72 15.56 25.82
C LEU A 1156 -40.48 14.66 25.82
N ILE A 1157 -39.94 14.42 27.01
CA ILE A 1157 -38.77 13.57 27.23
C ILE A 1157 -39.26 12.28 27.88
N PHE A 1158 -38.82 11.14 27.37
CA PHE A 1158 -39.29 9.82 27.78
C PHE A 1158 -38.15 8.90 28.21
N ASN A 1159 -38.53 7.90 29.00
CA ASN A 1159 -37.85 6.61 29.11
C ASN A 1159 -38.81 5.51 28.64
N ALA A 1160 -38.25 4.34 28.29
CA ALA A 1160 -39.03 3.14 27.98
C ALA A 1160 -38.82 2.09 29.05
N TYR A 1161 -39.83 1.26 29.28
CA TYR A 1161 -39.76 0.16 30.23
C TYR A 1161 -40.53 -1.04 29.70
N GLN A 1162 -40.07 -2.24 30.06
CA GLN A 1162 -40.72 -3.49 29.70
C GLN A 1162 -42.11 -3.61 30.32
N LYS A 1163 -43.06 -4.11 29.55
CA LYS A 1163 -44.39 -4.48 30.02
C LYS A 1163 -44.30 -5.53 31.15
N THR A 1164 -45.15 -5.40 32.16
CA THR A 1164 -45.32 -6.43 33.20
C THR A 1164 -46.47 -7.39 32.90
N ASP A 1165 -46.47 -8.58 33.52
CA ASP A 1165 -47.54 -9.59 33.37
C ASP A 1165 -48.95 -9.07 33.74
N ALA A 1166 -49.03 -8.04 34.59
CA ALA A 1166 -50.30 -7.45 35.05
C ALA A 1166 -50.87 -6.40 34.09
N GLU A 1167 -50.10 -5.98 33.09
CA GLU A 1167 -50.48 -4.95 32.12
C GLU A 1167 -50.84 -5.61 30.78
N ASP A 1168 -51.67 -4.95 29.97
CA ASP A 1168 -52.05 -5.45 28.65
C ASP A 1168 -51.64 -4.47 27.54
N MET A 1169 -51.70 -4.95 26.30
CA MET A 1169 -51.42 -4.15 25.12
C MET A 1169 -52.51 -3.10 24.95
N VAL A 1170 -52.14 -1.93 24.44
CA VAL A 1170 -53.11 -0.94 23.98
C VAL A 1170 -54.02 -1.60 22.93
N THR A 1171 -55.32 -1.65 23.21
CA THR A 1171 -56.34 -2.05 22.22
C THR A 1171 -57.11 -0.78 21.90
N SER A 1172 -56.84 -0.18 20.75
CA SER A 1172 -57.59 0.95 20.25
C SER A 1172 -59.10 0.75 20.42
N ILE A 1173 -59.81 1.80 20.81
CA ILE A 1173 -61.26 1.81 20.93
C ILE A 1173 -61.90 1.48 19.56
N GLU A 1174 -62.38 0.24 19.38
CA GLU A 1174 -63.43 -0.05 18.42
C GLU A 1174 -64.76 -0.06 19.18
N GLY A 1175 -65.65 0.87 18.82
CA GLY A 1175 -67.03 0.87 19.36
C GLY A 1175 -67.23 1.66 20.65
N ALA A 1176 -66.72 2.89 20.74
CA ALA A 1176 -67.29 3.87 21.67
C ALA A 1176 -68.72 4.22 21.24
N ASN A 1177 -69.67 3.32 21.54
CA ASN A 1177 -71.09 3.54 21.78
C ASN A 1177 -71.74 2.21 22.20
N ALA A 1178 -71.66 1.91 23.50
CA ALA A 1178 -72.85 1.58 24.29
C ALA A 1178 -72.46 1.70 25.76
N GLU A 1179 -73.02 2.69 26.44
CA GLU A 1179 -73.29 2.53 27.86
C GLU A 1179 -74.22 1.32 28.02
N GLY A 1180 -73.99 0.50 29.04
CA GLY A 1180 -74.97 -0.48 29.52
C GLY A 1180 -74.47 -1.91 29.58
N VAL A 1181 -74.03 -2.31 30.78
CA VAL A 1181 -73.91 -3.69 31.24
C VAL A 1181 -72.92 -4.63 30.51
N SER A 1182 -71.84 -5.05 31.18
CA SER A 1182 -70.90 -6.08 30.70
C SER A 1182 -71.16 -7.43 31.38
N ILE A 1183 -71.08 -8.54 30.62
CA ILE A 1183 -71.33 -9.90 31.10
C ILE A 1183 -70.12 -10.78 30.75
N VAL A 1184 -69.46 -11.35 31.77
CA VAL A 1184 -68.28 -12.21 31.64
C VAL A 1184 -68.57 -13.59 32.21
N ALA A 1185 -68.32 -14.65 31.46
CA ALA A 1185 -68.45 -16.02 31.96
C ALA A 1185 -67.12 -16.57 32.48
N GLY A 1186 -67.15 -17.17 33.68
CA GLY A 1186 -66.03 -17.83 34.34
C GLY A 1186 -66.23 -19.35 34.45
N ASN A 1187 -65.40 -20.02 35.26
CA ASN A 1187 -65.55 -21.44 35.59
C ASN A 1187 -66.67 -21.60 36.62
N GLY A 1188 -67.84 -22.09 36.19
CA GLY A 1188 -69.03 -22.20 37.04
C GLY A 1188 -69.68 -20.87 37.50
N THR A 1189 -69.38 -19.74 36.85
CA THR A 1189 -69.91 -18.41 37.23
C THR A 1189 -70.17 -17.49 36.02
N VAL A 1190 -71.02 -16.48 36.24
CA VAL A 1190 -71.23 -15.33 35.36
C VAL A 1190 -71.08 -14.05 36.20
N THR A 1191 -70.18 -13.16 35.79
CA THR A 1191 -69.98 -11.84 36.40
C THR A 1191 -70.67 -10.79 35.55
N VAL A 1192 -71.52 -9.97 36.16
CA VAL A 1192 -72.24 -8.89 35.49
C VAL A 1192 -71.83 -7.56 36.10
N GLN A 1193 -71.42 -6.64 35.23
CA GLN A 1193 -70.86 -5.34 35.60
C GLN A 1193 -71.74 -4.20 35.07
N GLY A 1194 -71.88 -3.11 35.84
CA GLY A 1194 -72.64 -1.92 35.45
C GLY A 1194 -74.16 -2.10 35.47
N ALA A 1195 -74.67 -3.03 36.29
CA ALA A 1195 -76.10 -3.35 36.42
C ALA A 1195 -76.62 -3.29 37.86
N ALA A 1196 -76.02 -2.47 38.76
CA ALA A 1196 -76.56 -2.30 40.11
C ALA A 1196 -78.03 -1.85 40.09
N GLY A 1197 -78.85 -2.49 40.91
CA GLY A 1197 -80.29 -2.25 41.00
C GLY A 1197 -81.14 -2.90 39.90
N LYS A 1198 -80.54 -3.53 38.88
CA LYS A 1198 -81.26 -4.23 37.80
C LYS A 1198 -81.51 -5.70 38.15
N SER A 1199 -82.63 -6.22 37.66
CA SER A 1199 -82.96 -7.66 37.74
C SER A 1199 -82.22 -8.44 36.65
N ILE A 1200 -81.69 -9.61 37.01
CA ILE A 1200 -81.00 -10.52 36.10
C ILE A 1200 -81.65 -11.89 36.14
N VAL A 1201 -81.89 -12.45 34.96
CA VAL A 1201 -82.38 -13.81 34.77
C VAL A 1201 -81.40 -14.56 33.86
N ILE A 1202 -80.85 -15.66 34.34
CA ILE A 1202 -79.96 -16.54 33.59
C ILE A 1202 -80.72 -17.82 33.26
N THR A 1203 -80.78 -18.20 31.98
CA THR A 1203 -81.44 -19.42 31.49
C THR A 1203 -80.46 -20.34 30.78
N ASN A 1204 -80.68 -21.65 30.83
CA ASN A 1204 -79.92 -22.60 29.99
C ASN A 1204 -80.48 -22.64 28.56
N ILE A 1205 -79.82 -23.38 27.66
CA ILE A 1205 -80.25 -23.51 26.25
C ILE A 1205 -81.66 -24.11 26.04
N LEU A 1206 -82.24 -24.73 27.07
CA LEU A 1206 -83.62 -25.25 27.07
C LEU A 1206 -84.65 -24.25 27.63
N GLY A 1207 -84.23 -23.02 27.93
CA GLY A 1207 -85.09 -21.96 28.47
C GLY A 1207 -85.41 -22.09 29.97
N LYS A 1208 -84.74 -22.98 30.70
CA LYS A 1208 -84.91 -23.14 32.15
C LYS A 1208 -84.07 -22.10 32.91
N VAL A 1209 -84.68 -21.33 33.80
CA VAL A 1209 -83.99 -20.39 34.69
C VAL A 1209 -83.05 -21.15 35.64
N VAL A 1210 -81.77 -20.79 35.63
CA VAL A 1210 -80.70 -21.37 36.45
C VAL A 1210 -80.22 -20.41 37.55
N ALA A 1211 -80.41 -19.10 37.38
CA ALA A 1211 -80.22 -18.09 38.42
C ALA A 1211 -81.09 -16.86 38.14
N GLU A 1212 -81.65 -16.24 39.19
CA GLU A 1212 -82.42 -15.00 39.10
C GLU A 1212 -82.16 -14.15 40.35
N THR A 1213 -81.73 -12.91 40.19
CA THR A 1213 -81.43 -12.00 41.30
C THR A 1213 -81.44 -10.54 40.88
N VAL A 1214 -81.64 -9.63 41.83
CA VAL A 1214 -81.37 -8.20 41.64
C VAL A 1214 -79.95 -7.92 42.09
N LEU A 1215 -79.15 -7.25 41.26
CA LEU A 1215 -77.79 -6.93 41.65
C LEU A 1215 -77.77 -5.77 42.65
N THR A 1216 -77.05 -5.92 43.75
CA THR A 1216 -76.83 -4.83 44.73
C THR A 1216 -75.53 -4.07 44.48
N SER A 1217 -74.74 -4.47 43.47
CA SER A 1217 -73.43 -3.91 43.15
C SER A 1217 -73.22 -3.89 41.65
N ASP A 1218 -72.45 -2.91 41.17
CA ASP A 1218 -72.05 -2.77 39.77
C ASP A 1218 -71.00 -3.81 39.34
N ASN A 1219 -70.65 -4.77 40.20
CA ASN A 1219 -69.82 -5.91 39.87
C ASN A 1219 -70.26 -7.13 40.69
N ALA A 1220 -71.22 -7.89 40.18
CA ALA A 1220 -71.80 -9.03 40.87
C ALA A 1220 -71.47 -10.33 40.17
N THR A 1221 -71.04 -11.35 40.93
CA THR A 1221 -70.75 -12.68 40.40
C THR A 1221 -71.82 -13.67 40.84
N ILE A 1222 -72.40 -14.38 39.89
CA ILE A 1222 -73.50 -15.33 40.06
C ILE A 1222 -72.97 -16.72 39.70
N ALA A 1223 -73.19 -17.72 40.56
CA ALA A 1223 -72.82 -19.10 40.26
C ALA A 1223 -73.79 -19.73 39.26
N VAL A 1224 -73.28 -20.38 38.21
CA VAL A 1224 -74.07 -20.96 37.12
C VAL A 1224 -73.41 -22.27 36.65
N PRO A 1225 -74.17 -23.34 36.34
CA PRO A 1225 -73.58 -24.58 35.82
C PRO A 1225 -72.82 -24.38 34.49
N ALA A 1226 -71.78 -25.18 34.26
CA ALA A 1226 -71.02 -25.19 33.00
C ALA A 1226 -71.94 -25.47 31.79
N GLY A 1227 -71.73 -24.75 30.68
CA GLY A 1227 -72.54 -24.83 29.46
C GLY A 1227 -72.93 -23.46 28.88
N ILE A 1228 -73.75 -23.49 27.82
CA ILE A 1228 -74.28 -22.27 27.18
C ILE A 1228 -75.49 -21.77 27.96
N VAL A 1229 -75.43 -20.52 28.40
CA VAL A 1229 -76.51 -19.82 29.09
C VAL A 1229 -76.88 -18.52 28.38
N ALA A 1230 -78.12 -18.07 28.55
CA ALA A 1230 -78.59 -16.76 28.12
C ALA A 1230 -78.86 -15.89 29.36
N VAL A 1231 -78.20 -14.74 29.43
CA VAL A 1231 -78.26 -13.78 30.54
C VAL A 1231 -79.09 -12.59 30.09
N ALA A 1232 -80.27 -12.42 30.68
CA ALA A 1232 -81.15 -11.28 30.46
C ALA A 1232 -81.02 -10.30 31.63
N VAL A 1233 -80.78 -9.03 31.33
CA VAL A 1233 -80.68 -7.95 32.31
C VAL A 1233 -81.81 -6.96 32.02
N ASP A 1234 -82.49 -6.49 33.07
CA ASP A 1234 -83.63 -5.58 32.93
C ASP A 1234 -83.27 -4.32 32.11
N GLY A 1235 -83.99 -4.10 31.01
CA GLY A 1235 -83.76 -3.02 30.06
C GLY A 1235 -82.66 -3.25 29.01
N GLU A 1236 -82.01 -4.43 28.96
CA GLU A 1236 -80.98 -4.79 27.97
C GLU A 1236 -81.38 -6.02 27.13
N GLU A 1237 -80.75 -6.21 25.96
CA GLU A 1237 -80.92 -7.45 25.18
C GLU A 1237 -80.26 -8.65 25.88
N ALA A 1238 -80.86 -9.84 25.76
CA ALA A 1238 -80.32 -11.05 26.37
C ALA A 1238 -79.04 -11.53 25.66
N VAL A 1239 -77.96 -11.73 26.41
CA VAL A 1239 -76.64 -12.10 25.89
C VAL A 1239 -76.38 -13.60 26.11
N LYS A 1240 -75.87 -14.29 25.10
CA LYS A 1240 -75.41 -15.69 25.23
C LYS A 1240 -73.99 -15.73 25.79
N ALA A 1241 -73.77 -16.52 26.84
CA ALA A 1241 -72.48 -16.69 27.48
C ALA A 1241 -72.13 -18.19 27.61
N ILE A 1242 -70.85 -18.53 27.51
CA ILE A 1242 -70.35 -19.91 27.64
C ILE A 1242 -69.63 -20.02 28.99
N VAL A 1243 -70.27 -20.67 29.96
CA VAL A 1243 -69.70 -20.94 31.28
C VAL A 1243 -68.82 -22.18 31.17
N LYS A 1244 -67.54 -22.05 31.54
CA LYS A 1244 -66.56 -23.13 31.47
C LYS A 1244 -66.78 -24.16 32.56
#